data_AF-A0A3C1M2Q8-F1
#
_entry.id   AF-A0A3C1M2Q8-F1
#
_cell.length_a   1.000
_cell.length_b   1.000
_cell.length_c   1.000
_cell.angle_alpha   90.00
_cell.angle_beta   90.00
_cell.angle_gamma   90.00
#
_symmetry.space_group_name_H-M   'P 1'
#
loop_
_entity.id
_entity.type
_entity.pdbx_description
1 polymer ?
#
loop_
_entity_poly.entity_id
_entity_poly.type
_entity_poly.pdbx_seq_one_letter_code
_entity_poly.pdbx_strand_id
1 'polypeptide(L)'
;MHPASIPIKYVYVDLEIGQDAEIYRIGLASKNLELDTKAPEIAQEKLNFLYKQGLQICGHNFRRFDYAYLVKSFPTLNHWLVIDTLELSILAFPLEQSHKLNKEYKISEYAGNNPLEDALATRRLLEKILETLNNKPKELLNFYAYLLGCGEDEASQAYRQLFAPDSYLCVDVCLDVKTLPEAAIARINIEYLHEFIAQASTTSFDQRLCVAGIVAWNYESNHSTTALPPCAWLRRLPDFPLILSQIKPVKFPREFTYQPYLQEFGIPGFRGKQEEAIQSILAAQNPLILMATGGGKSLCYQLPALMLSERQKGLTVVISPLQALMEDQVNGLIEKGLDFVTFINGNLRSAERQERLNQLRNGEKDLLYIGAEQLRSPSIRALLQERLPALIVFDEAHCISQLGHDFRPDYRYAPKFISELYQNQQRKFPLMAFMTATATVVVRQDIKSLFAEHQILIHDEICSTSKRENLEYQIIPTSKQAKDQTLIAKVKHTLTMGGAVLIYTTTRKDTVRLAQLLNDNEIEARFYHSKIPKQDKHEILTKFKAKELNVIVATCAFGMGIDRSDVRAVIHYTMSTNLEVYVQEAGRAGRDGKPSTCTLLFDPQDAEMAFFLQSLNQLSELELCNLFVAVRQLRDQIFGRASEEYFWVTTNEIFQTSDLEGEFASEIEQRDTKIKVALHYLESFGLIEREENQSSFIEFKLVHPLPQD
;
A
#
# COMPACT_ATOMS: atom_id res chain seq x y z
N MET A 1 37.36 -31.11 25.37
CA MET A 1 36.99 -31.76 24.10
C MET A 1 37.01 -30.68 23.04
N HIS A 2 37.84 -30.80 22.01
CA HIS A 2 37.82 -29.86 20.88
C HIS A 2 36.44 -29.92 20.20
N PRO A 3 35.82 -28.79 19.82
CA PRO A 3 34.58 -28.83 19.07
C PRO A 3 34.86 -29.55 17.74
N ALA A 4 34.05 -30.56 17.44
CA ALA A 4 34.14 -31.30 16.18
C ALA A 4 34.10 -30.31 15.01
N SER A 5 35.07 -30.40 14.09
CA SER A 5 35.14 -29.52 12.94
C SER A 5 33.89 -29.67 12.05
N ILE A 6 33.05 -28.65 12.12
CA ILE A 6 32.08 -28.18 11.13
C ILE A 6 32.89 -27.95 9.84
N PRO A 7 32.76 -28.63 8.66
CA PRO A 7 31.68 -29.45 8.10
C PRO A 7 32.20 -30.68 7.28
N ILE A 8 32.57 -31.80 7.91
CA ILE A 8 33.22 -32.92 7.19
C ILE A 8 32.22 -33.81 6.40
N LYS A 9 30.91 -33.67 6.63
CA LYS A 9 29.88 -34.58 6.10
C LYS A 9 29.17 -34.09 4.82
N TYR A 10 29.56 -32.96 4.25
CA TYR A 10 28.86 -32.36 3.11
C TYR A 10 29.74 -32.22 1.87
N VAL A 11 29.12 -32.41 0.70
CA VAL A 11 29.58 -31.87 -0.57
C VAL A 11 28.74 -30.64 -0.90
N TYR A 12 29.42 -29.54 -1.17
CA TYR A 12 28.81 -28.28 -1.57
C TYR A 12 28.66 -28.24 -3.07
N VAL A 13 27.46 -27.91 -3.55
CA VAL A 13 27.12 -28.00 -4.96
C VAL A 13 26.41 -26.71 -5.40
N ASP A 14 26.81 -26.23 -6.57
CA ASP A 14 26.14 -25.16 -7.31
C ASP A 14 26.14 -25.52 -8.81
N LEU A 15 25.07 -25.15 -9.52
CA LEU A 15 24.88 -25.50 -10.93
C LEU A 15 24.62 -24.24 -11.76
N GLU A 16 25.11 -24.27 -12.99
CA GLU A 16 24.75 -23.30 -14.01
C GLU A 16 23.98 -23.97 -15.14
N ILE A 17 22.79 -23.42 -15.40
CA ILE A 17 21.78 -23.98 -16.29
C ILE A 17 21.67 -23.10 -17.54
N GLY A 18 21.69 -23.74 -18.70
CA GLY A 18 21.55 -23.06 -20.00
C GLY A 18 20.10 -22.71 -20.31
N GLN A 19 19.86 -22.00 -21.42
CA GLN A 19 18.51 -21.66 -21.87
C GLN A 19 17.64 -22.89 -22.14
N ASP A 20 18.26 -24.01 -22.52
CA ASP A 20 17.59 -25.28 -22.81
C ASP A 20 17.27 -26.12 -21.54
N ALA A 21 17.43 -25.54 -20.34
CA ALA A 21 17.24 -26.23 -19.06
C ALA A 21 18.20 -27.42 -18.85
N GLU A 22 19.37 -27.39 -19.51
CA GLU A 22 20.46 -28.36 -19.36
C GLU A 22 21.61 -27.76 -18.55
N ILE A 23 22.27 -28.60 -17.75
CA ILE A 23 23.40 -28.19 -16.91
C ILE A 23 24.64 -28.06 -17.80
N TYR A 24 25.23 -26.87 -17.89
CA TYR A 24 26.44 -26.63 -18.69
C TYR A 24 27.71 -26.45 -17.87
N ARG A 25 27.59 -26.24 -16.55
CA ARG A 25 28.73 -26.16 -15.63
C ARG A 25 28.30 -26.54 -14.21
N ILE A 26 29.17 -27.27 -13.50
CA ILE A 26 28.93 -27.74 -12.13
C ILE A 26 30.15 -27.41 -11.27
N GLY A 27 29.88 -26.83 -10.10
CA GLY A 27 30.85 -26.60 -9.04
C GLY A 27 30.64 -27.57 -7.88
N LEU A 28 31.70 -28.27 -7.46
CA LEU A 28 31.69 -29.14 -6.29
C LEU A 28 32.82 -28.75 -5.34
N ALA A 29 32.51 -28.61 -4.06
CA ALA A 29 33.53 -28.49 -3.01
C ALA A 29 33.26 -29.48 -1.88
N SER A 30 34.30 -30.14 -1.37
CA SER A 30 34.27 -30.94 -0.14
C SER A 30 35.62 -30.83 0.56
N LYS A 31 35.83 -31.55 1.67
CA LYS A 31 37.09 -31.48 2.42
C LYS A 31 38.35 -31.74 1.56
N ASN A 32 38.24 -32.65 0.59
CA ASN A 32 39.37 -33.12 -0.22
C ASN A 32 39.09 -33.04 -1.73
N LEU A 33 38.08 -32.26 -2.15
CA LEU A 33 37.71 -32.12 -3.56
C LEU A 33 37.26 -30.69 -3.82
N GLU A 34 37.85 -30.07 -4.84
CA GLU A 34 37.33 -28.87 -5.47
C GLU A 34 37.29 -29.16 -6.97
N LEU A 35 36.12 -29.00 -7.59
CA LEU A 35 35.91 -29.28 -9.00
C LEU A 35 35.03 -28.20 -9.61
N ASP A 36 35.49 -27.62 -10.70
CA ASP A 36 34.72 -26.79 -11.60
C ASP A 36 34.78 -27.42 -12.99
N THR A 37 33.66 -27.94 -13.49
CA THR A 37 33.64 -28.71 -14.74
C THR A 37 32.51 -28.27 -15.66
N LYS A 38 32.81 -28.20 -16.96
CA LYS A 38 31.83 -28.08 -18.05
C LYS A 38 31.41 -29.44 -18.63
N ALA A 39 31.95 -30.53 -18.09
CA ALA A 39 31.57 -31.91 -18.40
C ALA A 39 30.79 -32.48 -17.19
N PRO A 40 29.45 -32.40 -17.22
CA PRO A 40 28.59 -32.77 -16.10
C PRO A 40 28.74 -34.24 -15.66
N GLU A 41 29.12 -35.14 -16.57
CA GLU A 41 29.32 -36.57 -16.28
C GLU A 41 30.46 -36.80 -15.28
N ILE A 42 31.53 -35.97 -15.36
CA ILE A 42 32.64 -36.02 -14.39
C ILE A 42 32.13 -35.67 -12.99
N ALA A 43 31.25 -34.67 -12.88
CA ALA A 43 30.65 -34.30 -11.59
C ALA A 43 29.74 -35.41 -11.07
N GLN A 44 28.96 -36.07 -11.94
CA GLN A 44 28.13 -37.22 -11.57
C GLN A 44 28.96 -38.37 -10.97
N GLU A 45 30.09 -38.73 -11.60
CA GLU A 45 30.98 -39.77 -11.09
C GLU A 45 31.53 -39.41 -9.69
N LYS A 46 31.95 -38.16 -9.50
CA LYS A 46 32.46 -37.67 -8.21
C LYS A 46 31.36 -37.66 -7.15
N LEU A 47 30.16 -37.22 -7.47
CA LEU A 47 29.02 -37.26 -6.55
C LEU A 47 28.71 -38.71 -6.15
N ASN A 48 28.57 -39.64 -7.11
CA ASN A 48 28.35 -41.06 -6.80
C ASN A 48 29.43 -41.65 -5.87
N PHE A 49 30.69 -41.24 -6.04
CA PHE A 49 31.78 -41.65 -5.15
C PHE A 49 31.63 -41.05 -3.74
N LEU A 50 31.32 -39.76 -3.62
CA LEU A 50 31.13 -39.08 -2.34
C LEU A 50 29.89 -39.59 -1.58
N TYR A 51 28.81 -39.93 -2.30
CA TYR A 51 27.64 -40.55 -1.70
C TYR A 51 27.98 -41.87 -1.01
N LYS A 52 28.80 -42.72 -1.66
CA LYS A 52 29.29 -43.99 -1.07
C LYS A 52 30.16 -43.78 0.17
N GLN A 53 30.72 -42.59 0.35
CA GLN A 53 31.44 -42.20 1.58
C GLN A 53 30.51 -41.67 2.68
N GLY A 54 29.20 -41.64 2.45
CA GLY A 54 28.19 -41.19 3.41
C GLY A 54 28.06 -39.67 3.51
N LEU A 55 28.52 -38.91 2.50
CA LEU A 55 28.30 -37.47 2.44
C LEU A 55 26.86 -37.15 2.04
N GLN A 56 26.42 -35.95 2.40
CA GLN A 56 25.16 -35.31 1.96
C GLN A 56 25.45 -34.10 1.06
N ILE A 57 24.43 -33.62 0.33
CA ILE A 57 24.57 -32.38 -0.44
C ILE A 57 24.19 -31.19 0.43
N CYS A 58 24.97 -30.12 0.33
CA CYS A 58 24.61 -28.80 0.81
C CYS A 58 24.69 -27.79 -0.34
N GLY A 59 23.68 -26.94 -0.47
CA GLY A 59 23.67 -25.88 -1.49
C GLY A 59 23.03 -24.60 -0.96
N HIS A 60 22.92 -23.59 -1.82
CA HIS A 60 22.23 -22.35 -1.51
C HIS A 60 21.08 -22.15 -2.50
N ASN A 61 19.83 -22.18 -2.02
CA ASN A 61 18.64 -22.23 -2.86
C ASN A 61 18.59 -23.47 -3.78
N PHE A 62 19.41 -24.47 -3.47
CA PHE A 62 19.67 -25.64 -4.29
C PHE A 62 18.55 -26.66 -4.24
N ARG A 63 17.97 -26.91 -3.05
CA ARG A 63 16.95 -27.96 -2.86
C ARG A 63 15.71 -27.71 -3.71
N ARG A 64 15.34 -26.44 -3.86
CA ARG A 64 14.10 -26.00 -4.52
C ARG A 64 14.28 -25.70 -6.00
N PHE A 65 15.49 -25.35 -6.43
CA PHE A 65 15.77 -24.92 -7.80
C PHE A 65 16.70 -25.94 -8.48
N ASP A 66 17.96 -25.97 -8.08
CA ASP A 66 19.01 -26.70 -8.80
C ASP A 66 18.88 -28.22 -8.73
N TYR A 67 18.40 -28.77 -7.61
CA TYR A 67 18.34 -30.22 -7.39
C TYR A 67 17.43 -30.92 -8.41
N ALA A 68 16.34 -30.27 -8.83
CA ALA A 68 15.44 -30.83 -9.84
C ALA A 68 16.16 -31.02 -11.19
N TYR A 69 17.01 -30.06 -11.58
CA TYR A 69 17.82 -30.16 -12.79
C TYR A 69 18.91 -31.23 -12.64
N LEU A 70 19.56 -31.32 -11.46
CA LEU A 70 20.55 -32.36 -11.19
C LEU A 70 19.97 -33.76 -11.36
N VAL A 71 18.80 -34.02 -10.78
CA VAL A 71 18.13 -35.33 -10.87
C VAL A 71 17.57 -35.59 -12.26
N LYS A 72 17.12 -34.55 -12.98
CA LYS A 72 16.68 -34.68 -14.37
C LYS A 72 17.84 -35.12 -15.29
N SER A 73 18.99 -34.47 -15.19
CA SER A 73 20.18 -34.84 -15.98
C SER A 73 20.81 -36.14 -15.48
N PHE A 74 20.73 -36.43 -14.17
CA PHE A 74 21.31 -37.61 -13.54
C PHE A 74 20.32 -38.31 -12.60
N PRO A 75 19.41 -39.14 -13.13
CA PRO A 75 18.37 -39.81 -12.32
C PRO A 75 18.94 -40.68 -11.20
N THR A 76 20.18 -41.16 -11.34
CA THR A 76 20.86 -41.94 -10.30
C THR A 76 21.11 -41.16 -9.03
N LEU A 77 21.06 -39.82 -9.03
CA LEU A 77 21.33 -38.94 -7.89
C LEU A 77 20.07 -38.53 -7.11
N ASN A 78 18.92 -39.16 -7.34
CA ASN A 78 17.66 -38.82 -6.65
C ASN A 78 17.63 -39.18 -5.15
N HIS A 79 18.63 -39.92 -4.65
CA HIS A 79 18.66 -40.46 -3.29
C HIS A 79 19.38 -39.56 -2.29
N TRP A 80 19.86 -38.39 -2.71
CA TRP A 80 20.61 -37.50 -1.84
C TRP A 80 19.70 -36.77 -0.86
N LEU A 81 20.11 -36.75 0.40
CA LEU A 81 19.57 -35.81 1.37
C LEU A 81 20.25 -34.45 1.19
N VAL A 82 19.45 -33.41 1.02
CA VAL A 82 19.90 -32.06 0.67
C VAL A 82 19.59 -31.10 1.80
N ILE A 83 20.63 -30.42 2.30
CA ILE A 83 20.49 -29.27 3.20
C ILE A 83 20.65 -27.97 2.42
N ASP A 84 19.77 -27.00 2.69
CA ASP A 84 19.80 -25.71 2.00
C ASP A 84 20.18 -24.59 2.96
N THR A 85 21.30 -23.92 2.66
CA THR A 85 21.77 -22.79 3.46
C THR A 85 20.82 -21.61 3.42
N LEU A 86 20.02 -21.45 2.35
CA LEU A 86 19.04 -20.38 2.29
C LEU A 86 17.97 -20.61 3.35
N GLU A 87 17.40 -21.81 3.42
CA GLU A 87 16.37 -22.17 4.42
C GLU A 87 16.89 -22.02 5.86
N LEU A 88 18.12 -22.48 6.13
CA LEU A 88 18.76 -22.33 7.43
C LEU A 88 19.10 -20.87 7.78
N SER A 89 19.48 -20.07 6.78
CA SER A 89 19.81 -18.66 7.00
C SER A 89 18.63 -17.85 7.51
N ILE A 90 17.39 -18.23 7.16
CA ILE A 90 16.17 -17.62 7.70
C ILE A 90 16.07 -17.82 9.22
N LEU A 91 16.57 -18.93 9.74
CA LEU A 91 16.56 -19.22 11.18
C LEU A 91 17.76 -18.59 11.89
N ALA A 92 18.92 -18.57 11.25
CA ALA A 92 20.14 -18.00 11.80
C ALA A 92 20.10 -16.46 11.84
N PHE A 93 19.70 -15.83 10.74
CA PHE A 93 19.73 -14.39 10.51
C PHE A 93 18.35 -13.85 10.08
N PRO A 94 17.27 -14.06 10.88
CA PRO A 94 15.90 -13.75 10.46
C PRO A 94 15.62 -12.26 10.23
N LEU A 95 16.53 -11.36 10.64
CA LEU A 95 16.45 -9.92 10.43
C LEU A 95 17.12 -9.46 9.12
N GLU A 96 17.89 -10.31 8.44
CA GLU A 96 18.45 -9.98 7.12
C GLU A 96 17.33 -9.92 6.07
N GLN A 97 17.23 -8.83 5.31
CA GLN A 97 16.18 -8.70 4.28
C GLN A 97 16.50 -9.48 3.00
N SER A 98 17.79 -9.67 2.71
CA SER A 98 18.28 -10.43 1.57
C SER A 98 19.11 -11.60 2.05
N HIS A 99 18.63 -12.80 1.72
CA HIS A 99 19.35 -14.06 1.97
C HIS A 99 20.06 -14.56 0.71
N LYS A 100 20.38 -13.67 -0.25
CA LYS A 100 21.20 -14.05 -1.41
C LYS A 100 22.61 -14.40 -0.95
N LEU A 101 23.20 -15.43 -1.57
CA LEU A 101 24.60 -15.78 -1.37
C LEU A 101 25.51 -14.58 -1.66
N ASN A 102 26.40 -14.26 -0.73
CA ASN A 102 27.41 -13.23 -0.93
C ASN A 102 28.53 -13.76 -1.85
N LYS A 103 28.60 -13.23 -3.08
CA LYS A 103 29.56 -13.63 -4.11
C LYS A 103 30.75 -12.67 -4.15
N GLU A 104 31.60 -12.69 -3.12
CA GLU A 104 32.74 -11.76 -2.98
C GLU A 104 33.72 -11.76 -4.16
N TYR A 105 33.82 -12.88 -4.89
CA TYR A 105 34.66 -13.00 -6.08
C TYR A 105 34.12 -12.19 -7.28
N LYS A 106 32.83 -11.80 -7.26
CA LYS A 106 32.25 -10.97 -8.32
C LYS A 106 32.64 -9.52 -8.12
N ILE A 107 33.54 -9.06 -8.99
CA ILE A 107 33.97 -7.66 -9.08
C ILE A 107 32.81 -6.75 -9.55
N SER A 108 31.83 -7.31 -10.28
CA SER A 108 30.59 -6.63 -10.67
C SER A 108 29.45 -7.63 -10.89
N GLU A 109 28.21 -7.13 -10.90
CA GLU A 109 27.02 -7.96 -11.19
C GLU A 109 27.05 -8.58 -12.61
N TYR A 110 27.77 -7.94 -13.54
CA TYR A 110 27.94 -8.39 -14.93
C TYR A 110 29.00 -9.48 -15.10
N ALA A 111 29.81 -9.77 -14.08
CA ALA A 111 30.75 -10.88 -14.13
C ALA A 111 30.00 -12.21 -14.19
N GLY A 112 30.52 -13.18 -14.96
CA GLY A 112 29.97 -14.52 -15.01
C GLY A 112 30.01 -15.19 -13.62
N ASN A 113 29.02 -16.04 -13.33
CA ASN A 113 29.04 -16.85 -12.11
C ASN A 113 30.15 -17.91 -12.19
N ASN A 114 30.69 -18.26 -11.02
CA ASN A 114 31.60 -19.38 -10.86
C ASN A 114 31.00 -20.36 -9.84
N PRO A 115 30.47 -21.50 -10.32
CA PRO A 115 29.82 -22.49 -9.46
C PRO A 115 30.70 -23.03 -8.34
N LEU A 116 32.02 -23.19 -8.57
CA LEU A 116 32.92 -23.67 -7.53
C LEU A 116 33.07 -22.62 -6.42
N GLU A 117 33.20 -21.35 -6.78
CA GLU A 117 33.26 -20.26 -5.81
C GLU A 117 31.94 -20.11 -5.05
N ASP A 118 30.80 -20.32 -5.72
CA ASP A 118 29.47 -20.33 -5.09
C ASP A 118 29.32 -21.51 -4.12
N ALA A 119 29.83 -22.70 -4.46
CA ALA A 119 29.90 -23.85 -3.56
C ALA A 119 30.81 -23.57 -2.34
N LEU A 120 31.97 -22.93 -2.54
CA LEU A 120 32.87 -22.52 -1.46
C LEU A 120 32.27 -21.42 -0.58
N ALA A 121 31.54 -20.47 -1.16
CA ALA A 121 30.80 -19.46 -0.42
C ALA A 121 29.66 -20.09 0.40
N THR A 122 28.95 -21.08 -0.17
CA THR A 122 27.93 -21.88 0.53
C THR A 122 28.52 -22.60 1.73
N ARG A 123 29.73 -23.17 1.61
CA ARG A 123 30.45 -23.77 2.74
C ARG A 123 30.70 -22.78 3.87
N ARG A 124 31.29 -21.62 3.54
CA ARG A 124 31.56 -20.55 4.51
C ARG A 124 30.28 -20.07 5.18
N LEU A 125 29.21 -19.93 4.41
CA LEU A 125 27.89 -19.54 4.93
C LEU A 125 27.33 -20.61 5.87
N LEU A 126 27.41 -21.90 5.52
CA LEU A 126 26.96 -22.97 6.41
C LEU A 126 27.74 -22.97 7.73
N GLU A 127 29.06 -22.83 7.70
CA GLU A 127 29.89 -22.75 8.92
C GLU A 127 29.39 -21.60 9.84
N LYS A 128 29.16 -20.41 9.28
CA LYS A 128 28.61 -19.25 9.99
C LYS A 128 27.19 -19.50 10.52
N ILE A 129 26.31 -20.12 9.73
CA ILE A 129 24.94 -20.47 10.13
C ILE A 129 24.98 -21.43 11.32
N LEU A 130 25.77 -22.49 11.24
CA LEU A 130 25.85 -23.50 12.29
C LEU A 130 26.42 -22.92 13.59
N GLU A 131 27.45 -22.07 13.51
CA GLU A 131 27.95 -21.32 14.66
C GLU A 131 26.86 -20.44 15.27
N THR A 132 26.13 -19.69 14.44
CA THR A 132 25.05 -18.80 14.89
C THR A 132 23.90 -19.56 15.55
N LEU A 133 23.45 -20.66 14.94
CA LEU A 133 22.38 -21.50 15.49
C LEU A 133 22.79 -22.17 16.80
N ASN A 134 24.06 -22.61 16.92
CA ASN A 134 24.57 -23.22 18.14
C ASN A 134 24.67 -22.23 19.32
N ASN A 135 24.73 -20.92 19.02
CA ASN A 135 24.73 -19.86 20.04
C ASN A 135 23.31 -19.44 20.47
N LYS A 136 22.25 -19.93 19.81
CA LYS A 136 20.86 -19.65 20.22
C LYS A 136 20.46 -20.47 21.46
N PRO A 137 19.41 -20.06 22.20
CA PRO A 137 18.87 -20.86 23.30
C PRO A 137 18.54 -22.28 22.86
N LYS A 138 18.83 -23.27 23.71
CA LYS A 138 18.67 -24.70 23.38
C LYS A 138 17.23 -25.05 23.06
N GLU A 139 16.28 -24.45 23.77
CA GLU A 139 14.85 -24.65 23.60
C GLU A 139 14.38 -24.19 22.22
N LEU A 140 14.97 -23.10 21.72
CA LEU A 140 14.70 -22.57 20.39
C LEU A 140 15.32 -23.45 19.30
N LEU A 141 16.52 -23.99 19.53
CA LEU A 141 17.17 -24.94 18.64
C LEU A 141 16.40 -26.27 18.58
N ASN A 142 15.94 -26.80 19.72
CA ASN A 142 15.08 -27.98 19.81
C ASN A 142 13.78 -27.77 19.02
N PHE A 143 13.21 -26.57 19.09
CA PHE A 143 12.03 -26.19 18.33
C PHE A 143 12.25 -26.19 16.82
N TYR A 144 13.36 -25.63 16.34
CA TYR A 144 13.72 -25.70 14.92
C TYR A 144 13.96 -27.15 14.47
N ALA A 145 14.69 -27.92 15.26
CA ALA A 145 14.99 -29.31 14.96
C ALA A 145 13.73 -30.17 14.85
N TYR A 146 12.78 -29.99 15.77
CA TYR A 146 11.49 -30.68 15.71
C TYR A 146 10.72 -30.30 14.44
N LEU A 147 10.49 -29.01 14.18
CA LEU A 147 9.71 -28.57 13.03
C LEU A 147 10.35 -28.93 11.69
N LEU A 148 11.67 -28.80 11.57
CA LEU A 148 12.34 -29.17 10.32
C LEU A 148 12.48 -30.68 10.16
N GLY A 149 12.39 -31.48 11.23
CA GLY A 149 12.65 -32.92 11.20
C GLY A 149 11.44 -33.84 11.41
N CYS A 150 10.28 -33.34 11.84
CA CYS A 150 9.15 -34.21 12.22
C CYS A 150 8.37 -34.81 11.03
N GLY A 151 8.58 -34.33 9.81
CA GLY A 151 7.92 -34.83 8.61
C GLY A 151 8.58 -36.09 8.02
N GLU A 152 7.88 -36.75 7.10
CA GLU A 152 8.40 -37.92 6.37
C GLU A 152 9.02 -37.60 5.01
N ASP A 153 8.91 -36.36 4.56
CA ASP A 153 9.54 -35.88 3.32
C ASP A 153 11.07 -35.88 3.37
N GLU A 154 11.70 -35.89 2.20
CA GLU A 154 13.17 -35.95 2.04
C GLU A 154 13.89 -34.77 2.73
N ALA A 155 13.30 -33.57 2.70
CA ALA A 155 13.85 -32.43 3.40
C ALA A 155 13.90 -32.71 4.90
N SER A 156 12.79 -33.20 5.47
CA SER A 156 12.74 -33.54 6.91
C SER A 156 13.72 -34.62 7.31
N GLN A 157 13.96 -35.61 6.45
CA GLN A 157 15.01 -36.60 6.65
C GLN A 157 16.41 -35.98 6.67
N ALA A 158 16.70 -35.05 5.75
CA ALA A 158 17.97 -34.32 5.72
C ALA A 158 18.18 -33.51 7.01
N TYR A 159 17.19 -32.72 7.41
CA TYR A 159 17.27 -31.90 8.62
C TYR A 159 17.34 -32.74 9.91
N ARG A 160 16.65 -33.89 10.00
CA ARG A 160 16.83 -34.83 11.12
C ARG A 160 18.29 -35.24 11.30
N GLN A 161 19.01 -35.49 10.21
CA GLN A 161 20.43 -35.84 10.28
C GLN A 161 21.32 -34.65 10.67
N LEU A 162 20.94 -33.44 10.25
CA LEU A 162 21.63 -32.20 10.66
C LEU A 162 21.52 -31.96 12.18
N PHE A 163 20.38 -32.29 12.80
CA PHE A 163 20.11 -32.09 14.23
C PHE A 163 20.30 -33.34 15.10
N ALA A 164 20.87 -34.42 14.57
CA ALA A 164 21.04 -35.67 15.31
C ALA A 164 21.92 -35.51 16.57
N PRO A 165 21.79 -36.38 17.59
CA PRO A 165 22.59 -36.30 18.82
C PRO A 165 24.11 -36.29 18.61
N ASP A 166 24.59 -36.95 17.55
CA ASP A 166 26.01 -36.99 17.16
C ASP A 166 26.39 -35.87 16.16
N SER A 167 25.53 -34.86 16.00
CA SER A 167 25.73 -33.73 15.11
C SER A 167 26.26 -32.48 15.85
N TYR A 168 26.69 -31.48 15.08
CA TYR A 168 27.16 -30.22 15.63
C TYR A 168 26.06 -29.42 16.36
N LEU A 169 24.81 -29.55 15.93
CA LEU A 169 23.64 -28.88 16.52
C LEU A 169 22.88 -29.80 17.49
N CYS A 170 23.56 -30.76 18.13
CA CYS A 170 22.97 -31.75 19.04
C CYS A 170 21.84 -31.17 19.91
N VAL A 171 20.63 -31.73 19.73
CA VAL A 171 19.40 -31.33 20.44
C VAL A 171 18.76 -32.51 21.16
N ASP A 172 18.03 -32.20 22.22
CA ASP A 172 17.10 -33.13 22.86
C ASP A 172 15.69 -32.81 22.32
N VAL A 173 15.06 -33.74 21.61
CA VAL A 173 13.78 -33.51 20.89
C VAL A 173 12.59 -33.59 21.86
N CYS A 174 12.74 -33.03 23.05
CA CYS A 174 11.65 -32.77 23.98
C CYS A 174 11.15 -31.34 23.76
N LEU A 175 9.92 -31.22 23.27
CA LEU A 175 9.34 -29.92 22.91
C LEU A 175 8.19 -29.55 23.86
N ASP A 176 8.40 -28.47 24.61
CA ASP A 176 7.35 -27.79 25.37
C ASP A 176 7.35 -26.31 24.97
N VAL A 177 6.23 -25.81 24.44
CA VAL A 177 6.11 -24.40 24.04
C VAL A 177 6.35 -23.46 25.23
N LYS A 178 6.06 -23.92 26.47
CA LYS A 178 6.27 -23.14 27.69
C LYS A 178 7.74 -22.93 28.04
N THR A 179 8.64 -23.75 27.50
CA THR A 179 10.09 -23.59 27.73
C THR A 179 10.74 -22.67 26.71
N LEU A 180 10.03 -22.27 25.64
CA LEU A 180 10.55 -21.31 24.68
C LEU A 180 10.85 -19.96 25.37
N PRO A 181 11.92 -19.25 24.93
CA PRO A 181 12.23 -17.93 25.46
C PRO A 181 11.04 -16.97 25.33
N GLU A 182 10.81 -16.13 26.34
CA GLU A 182 9.68 -15.18 26.36
C GLU A 182 9.63 -14.31 25.10
N ALA A 183 10.79 -13.82 24.64
CA ALA A 183 10.91 -13.05 23.41
C ALA A 183 10.49 -13.83 22.14
N ALA A 184 10.62 -15.16 22.13
CA ALA A 184 10.20 -15.98 21.00
C ALA A 184 8.67 -16.12 20.93
N ILE A 185 8.00 -16.14 22.07
CA ILE A 185 6.54 -16.36 22.20
C ILE A 185 5.75 -15.08 22.53
N ALA A 186 6.42 -13.95 22.73
CA ALA A 186 5.78 -12.67 22.99
C ALA A 186 4.86 -12.30 21.82
N ARG A 187 3.59 -11.97 22.14
CA ARG A 187 2.54 -11.64 21.16
C ARG A 187 2.26 -12.76 20.14
N ILE A 188 2.61 -14.01 20.45
CA ILE A 188 2.23 -15.19 19.68
C ILE A 188 0.96 -15.82 20.25
N ASN A 189 0.12 -16.36 19.36
CA ASN A 189 -0.98 -17.24 19.71
C ASN A 189 -0.43 -18.61 20.12
N ILE A 190 -0.23 -18.77 21.43
CA ILE A 190 0.30 -20.00 22.04
C ILE A 190 -0.62 -21.19 21.77
N GLU A 191 -1.95 -20.99 21.75
CA GLU A 191 -2.92 -22.07 21.45
C GLU A 191 -2.72 -22.60 20.03
N TYR A 192 -2.68 -21.70 19.04
CA TYR A 192 -2.39 -22.09 17.65
C TYR A 192 -1.02 -22.75 17.51
N LEU A 193 0.00 -22.24 18.20
CA LEU A 193 1.34 -22.82 18.15
C LEU A 193 1.36 -24.26 18.70
N HIS A 194 0.68 -24.51 19.82
CA HIS A 194 0.50 -25.85 20.38
C HIS A 194 -0.24 -26.79 19.42
N GLU A 195 -1.36 -26.34 18.84
CA GLU A 195 -2.13 -27.11 17.87
C GLU A 195 -1.29 -27.44 16.61
N PHE A 196 -0.55 -26.45 16.10
CA PHE A 196 0.32 -26.63 14.95
C PHE A 196 1.42 -27.66 15.22
N ILE A 197 2.08 -27.59 16.39
CA ILE A 197 3.08 -28.57 16.81
C ILE A 197 2.48 -29.98 16.84
N ALA A 198 1.30 -30.14 17.44
CA ALA A 198 0.67 -31.46 17.59
C ALA A 198 0.40 -32.16 16.24
N GLN A 199 0.18 -31.37 15.18
CA GLN A 199 -0.03 -31.87 13.81
C GLN A 199 1.17 -31.65 12.87
N ALA A 200 2.31 -31.16 13.36
CA ALA A 200 3.40 -30.70 12.50
C ALA A 200 3.91 -31.82 11.56
N SER A 201 3.97 -33.07 12.03
CA SER A 201 4.42 -34.21 11.22
C SER A 201 3.61 -34.46 9.94
N THR A 202 2.36 -34.00 9.87
CA THR A 202 1.49 -34.16 8.69
C THR A 202 1.39 -32.90 7.82
N THR A 203 1.92 -31.76 8.29
CA THR A 203 1.96 -30.50 7.53
C THR A 203 3.08 -30.50 6.47
N SER A 204 3.06 -29.56 5.54
CA SER A 204 4.15 -29.45 4.54
C SER A 204 5.43 -28.89 5.16
N PHE A 205 6.59 -29.22 4.59
CA PHE A 205 7.87 -28.65 5.03
C PHE A 205 7.87 -27.11 5.02
N ASP A 206 7.25 -26.49 4.00
CA ASP A 206 7.16 -25.04 3.89
C ASP A 206 6.31 -24.41 5.00
N GLN A 207 5.22 -25.06 5.42
CA GLN A 207 4.42 -24.61 6.55
C GLN A 207 5.24 -24.66 7.85
N ARG A 208 6.00 -25.73 8.06
CA ARG A 208 6.87 -25.88 9.24
C ARG A 208 8.01 -24.85 9.24
N LEU A 209 8.64 -24.62 8.09
CA LEU A 209 9.66 -23.59 7.92
C LEU A 209 9.08 -22.18 8.13
N CYS A 210 7.84 -21.92 7.70
CA CYS A 210 7.14 -20.67 7.99
C CYS A 210 7.03 -20.41 9.49
N VAL A 211 6.52 -21.39 10.24
CA VAL A 211 6.38 -21.28 11.70
C VAL A 211 7.74 -21.10 12.37
N ALA A 212 8.75 -21.89 11.99
CA ALA A 212 10.11 -21.77 12.51
C ALA A 212 10.70 -20.38 12.24
N GLY A 213 10.57 -19.88 11.01
CA GLY A 213 11.06 -18.57 10.59
C GLY A 213 10.35 -17.40 11.28
N ILE A 214 9.03 -17.49 11.48
CA ILE A 214 8.28 -16.45 12.20
C ILE A 214 8.68 -16.41 13.68
N VAL A 215 8.86 -17.56 14.32
CA VAL A 215 9.32 -17.61 15.73
C VAL A 215 10.76 -17.12 15.84
N ALA A 216 11.65 -17.46 14.90
CA ALA A 216 13.01 -16.92 14.83
C ALA A 216 13.02 -15.40 14.67
N TRP A 217 12.24 -14.87 13.74
CA TRP A 217 12.05 -13.44 13.54
C TRP A 217 11.50 -12.76 14.78
N ASN A 218 10.49 -13.34 15.44
CA ASN A 218 9.90 -12.77 16.65
C ASN A 218 10.93 -12.70 17.78
N TYR A 219 11.69 -13.78 17.98
CA TYR A 219 12.76 -13.83 18.98
C TYR A 219 13.79 -12.71 18.78
N GLU A 220 14.35 -12.57 17.57
CA GLU A 220 15.38 -11.56 17.30
C GLU A 220 14.80 -10.13 17.28
N SER A 221 13.58 -9.95 16.76
CA SER A 221 12.92 -8.63 16.73
C SER A 221 12.63 -8.10 18.13
N ASN A 222 12.32 -8.98 19.10
CA ASN A 222 12.09 -8.58 20.49
C ASN A 222 13.40 -8.35 21.27
N HIS A 223 14.56 -8.77 20.76
CA HIS A 223 15.88 -8.49 21.34
C HIS A 223 16.60 -7.31 20.68
N SER A 224 16.15 -6.88 19.50
CA SER A 224 16.73 -5.80 18.73
C SER A 224 15.82 -4.57 18.75
N THR A 225 16.38 -3.40 18.47
CA THR A 225 15.60 -2.17 18.24
C THR A 225 15.04 -2.10 16.82
N THR A 226 15.23 -3.14 16.02
CA THR A 226 14.87 -3.17 14.60
C THR A 226 13.37 -3.29 14.37
N ALA A 227 12.85 -2.55 13.38
CA ALA A 227 11.46 -2.59 12.96
C ALA A 227 11.21 -3.50 11.74
N LEU A 228 12.23 -4.25 11.29
CA LEU A 228 12.19 -4.98 10.03
C LEU A 228 11.07 -6.05 9.99
N PRO A 229 10.32 -6.16 8.88
CA PRO A 229 9.38 -7.25 8.68
C PRO A 229 10.14 -8.56 8.42
N PRO A 230 9.47 -9.71 8.49
CA PRO A 230 10.03 -10.96 8.01
C PRO A 230 10.56 -10.79 6.58
N CYS A 231 11.69 -11.42 6.25
CA CYS A 231 12.37 -11.18 4.98
C CYS A 231 11.49 -11.53 3.77
N ALA A 232 11.76 -10.92 2.61
CA ALA A 232 10.93 -11.09 1.43
C ALA A 232 10.83 -12.54 0.96
N TRP A 233 11.91 -13.33 1.12
CA TRP A 233 11.90 -14.75 0.75
C TRP A 233 10.92 -15.56 1.61
N LEU A 234 10.96 -15.40 2.93
CA LEU A 234 10.04 -16.08 3.84
C LEU A 234 8.60 -15.65 3.57
N ARG A 235 8.39 -14.35 3.34
CA ARG A 235 7.08 -13.78 3.00
C ARG A 235 6.51 -14.32 1.70
N ARG A 236 7.33 -14.85 0.78
CA ARG A 236 6.90 -15.42 -0.52
C ARG A 236 6.43 -16.88 -0.42
N LEU A 237 6.68 -17.57 0.70
CA LEU A 237 6.14 -18.92 0.89
C LEU A 237 4.61 -18.92 0.80
N PRO A 238 3.98 -19.93 0.17
CA PRO A 238 2.55 -19.91 -0.15
C PRO A 238 1.64 -19.67 1.06
N ASP A 239 1.89 -20.39 2.15
CA ASP A 239 1.06 -20.35 3.36
C ASP A 239 1.47 -19.27 4.36
N PHE A 240 2.52 -18.49 4.08
CA PHE A 240 3.05 -17.51 5.02
C PHE A 240 1.99 -16.51 5.53
N PRO A 241 1.16 -15.86 4.68
CA PRO A 241 0.17 -14.90 5.16
C PRO A 241 -0.88 -15.54 6.09
N LEU A 242 -1.30 -16.76 5.77
CA LEU A 242 -2.27 -17.51 6.58
C LEU A 242 -1.65 -17.87 7.94
N ILE A 243 -0.45 -18.44 7.94
CA ILE A 243 0.27 -18.80 9.17
C ILE A 243 0.54 -17.56 10.03
N LEU A 244 1.02 -16.46 9.43
CA LEU A 244 1.27 -15.21 10.16
C LEU A 244 -0.01 -14.68 10.83
N SER A 245 -1.14 -14.74 10.11
CA SER A 245 -2.44 -14.31 10.65
C SER A 245 -2.93 -15.15 11.84
N GLN A 246 -2.56 -16.44 11.90
CA GLN A 246 -2.95 -17.35 12.98
C GLN A 246 -1.98 -17.31 14.16
N ILE A 247 -0.67 -17.20 13.88
CA ILE A 247 0.40 -17.22 14.89
C ILE A 247 0.58 -15.86 15.57
N LYS A 248 0.34 -14.73 14.89
CA LYS A 248 0.37 -13.38 15.48
C LYS A 248 -0.94 -12.66 15.23
N PRO A 249 -2.09 -13.19 15.68
CA PRO A 249 -3.40 -12.70 15.28
C PRO A 249 -3.60 -11.25 15.73
N VAL A 250 -4.35 -10.50 14.93
CA VAL A 250 -4.66 -9.11 15.28
C VAL A 250 -5.61 -9.04 16.48
N LYS A 251 -6.53 -10.00 16.61
CA LYS A 251 -7.44 -10.18 17.74
C LYS A 251 -7.10 -11.48 18.49
N PHE A 252 -6.84 -11.39 19.79
CA PHE A 252 -6.83 -12.57 20.67
C PHE A 252 -8.26 -12.84 21.17
N PRO A 253 -8.78 -14.07 21.05
CA PRO A 253 -10.16 -14.39 21.46
C PRO A 253 -10.46 -14.15 22.95
N ARG A 254 -9.46 -14.22 23.83
CA ARG A 254 -9.66 -14.19 25.30
C ARG A 254 -9.27 -12.88 26.00
N GLU A 255 -8.45 -12.02 25.38
CA GLU A 255 -7.79 -10.89 26.09
C GLU A 255 -7.63 -9.60 25.25
N PHE A 256 -8.22 -9.53 24.06
CA PHE A 256 -7.99 -8.38 23.18
C PHE A 256 -8.68 -7.10 23.69
N THR A 257 -7.90 -6.03 23.87
CA THR A 257 -8.40 -4.68 24.19
C THR A 257 -7.84 -3.65 23.22
N TYR A 258 -8.70 -2.71 22.81
CA TYR A 258 -8.29 -1.56 21.99
C TYR A 258 -7.61 -0.46 22.82
N GLN A 259 -7.68 -0.51 24.15
CA GLN A 259 -7.29 0.60 25.03
C GLN A 259 -5.83 1.07 24.86
N PRO A 260 -4.82 0.19 24.75
CA PRO A 260 -3.43 0.62 24.55
C PRO A 260 -3.26 1.40 23.25
N TYR A 261 -3.83 0.88 22.15
CA TYR A 261 -3.82 1.55 20.85
C TYR A 261 -4.54 2.89 20.90
N LEU A 262 -5.72 2.96 21.54
CA LEU A 262 -6.47 4.21 21.68
C LEU A 262 -5.70 5.27 22.48
N GLN A 263 -4.94 4.87 23.51
CA GLN A 263 -4.08 5.77 24.29
C GLN A 263 -2.98 6.38 23.43
N GLU A 264 -2.37 5.63 22.51
CA GLU A 264 -1.38 6.17 21.56
C GLU A 264 -1.98 7.23 20.63
N PHE A 265 -3.26 7.08 20.25
CA PHE A 265 -3.97 8.10 19.48
C PHE A 265 -4.41 9.32 20.31
N GLY A 266 -4.27 9.27 21.64
CA GLY A 266 -4.78 10.27 22.59
C GLY A 266 -6.32 10.24 22.70
N ILE A 267 -6.95 9.09 22.46
CA ILE A 267 -8.40 8.94 22.38
C ILE A 267 -8.91 8.18 23.61
N PRO A 268 -9.86 8.74 24.37
CA PRO A 268 -10.36 8.09 25.59
C PRO A 268 -11.29 6.89 25.31
N GLY A 269 -11.91 6.84 24.13
CA GLY A 269 -12.83 5.79 23.72
C GLY A 269 -13.43 6.05 22.34
N PHE A 270 -14.08 5.03 21.79
CA PHE A 270 -14.74 5.12 20.48
C PHE A 270 -15.97 6.03 20.51
N ARG A 271 -16.30 6.59 19.34
CA ARG A 271 -17.49 7.40 19.08
C ARG A 271 -18.39 6.69 18.06
N GLY A 272 -19.70 6.72 18.28
CA GLY A 272 -20.68 6.18 17.34
C GLY A 272 -20.35 4.75 16.90
N LYS A 273 -20.25 4.53 15.59
CA LYS A 273 -19.99 3.21 14.98
C LYS A 273 -18.51 2.91 14.69
N GLN A 274 -17.57 3.64 15.29
CA GLN A 274 -16.12 3.41 15.04
C GLN A 274 -15.69 1.99 15.42
N GLU A 275 -16.12 1.50 16.59
CA GLU A 275 -15.76 0.16 17.04
C GLU A 275 -16.32 -0.92 16.11
N GLU A 276 -17.60 -0.79 15.72
CA GLU A 276 -18.26 -1.67 14.75
C GLU A 276 -17.49 -1.72 13.41
N ALA A 277 -17.09 -0.56 12.90
CA ALA A 277 -16.29 -0.44 11.68
C ALA A 277 -14.94 -1.16 11.79
N ILE A 278 -14.21 -0.90 12.87
CA ILE A 278 -12.91 -1.55 13.13
C ILE A 278 -13.07 -3.05 13.28
N GLN A 279 -14.09 -3.50 14.01
CA GLN A 279 -14.37 -4.90 14.23
C GLN A 279 -14.66 -5.63 12.91
N SER A 280 -15.44 -5.02 12.03
CA SER A 280 -15.79 -5.52 10.69
C SER A 280 -14.57 -5.60 9.75
N ILE A 281 -13.71 -4.57 9.73
CA ILE A 281 -12.44 -4.59 8.98
C ILE A 281 -11.57 -5.77 9.43
N LEU A 282 -11.36 -5.90 10.74
CA LEU A 282 -10.52 -6.96 11.32
C LEU A 282 -11.14 -8.36 11.20
N ALA A 283 -12.45 -8.45 10.94
CA ALA A 283 -13.17 -9.70 10.67
C ALA A 283 -13.20 -10.06 9.18
N ALA A 284 -12.41 -9.35 8.34
CA ALA A 284 -12.33 -9.55 6.90
C ALA A 284 -13.69 -9.43 6.17
N GLN A 285 -14.59 -8.58 6.68
CA GLN A 285 -15.90 -8.34 6.06
C GLN A 285 -15.88 -7.24 4.97
N ASN A 286 -14.73 -6.59 4.78
CA ASN A 286 -14.53 -5.54 3.77
C ASN A 286 -15.61 -4.45 3.80
N PRO A 287 -15.87 -3.79 4.93
CA PRO A 287 -17.04 -2.94 5.09
C PRO A 287 -17.02 -1.68 4.24
N LEU A 288 -18.20 -1.29 3.76
CA LEU A 288 -18.50 0.05 3.25
C LEU A 288 -19.03 0.93 4.39
N ILE A 289 -18.21 1.87 4.83
CA ILE A 289 -18.40 2.68 6.03
C ILE A 289 -18.79 4.11 5.62
N LEU A 290 -20.01 4.49 5.99
CA LEU A 290 -20.59 5.81 5.75
C LEU A 290 -20.65 6.57 7.07
N MET A 291 -19.78 7.58 7.23
CA MET A 291 -19.73 8.42 8.41
C MET A 291 -19.50 9.87 8.02
N ALA A 292 -20.26 10.82 8.57
CA ALA A 292 -20.07 12.23 8.25
C ALA A 292 -18.65 12.77 8.49
N THR A 293 -18.36 13.89 7.83
CA THR A 293 -17.12 14.64 8.01
C THR A 293 -16.95 15.04 9.48
N GLY A 294 -15.75 14.83 10.05
CA GLY A 294 -15.50 15.03 11.47
C GLY A 294 -15.95 13.90 12.40
N GLY A 295 -16.64 12.86 11.89
CA GLY A 295 -17.06 11.68 12.66
C GLY A 295 -15.94 10.71 13.07
N GLY A 296 -14.68 11.08 12.85
CA GLY A 296 -13.53 10.23 13.20
C GLY A 296 -13.30 9.04 12.26
N LYS A 297 -13.61 9.20 10.96
CA LYS A 297 -13.39 8.18 9.91
C LYS A 297 -11.96 7.64 9.88
N SER A 298 -10.96 8.52 10.00
CA SER A 298 -9.55 8.11 9.89
C SER A 298 -9.16 7.07 10.93
N LEU A 299 -9.68 7.18 12.16
CA LEU A 299 -9.41 6.21 13.23
C LEU A 299 -9.86 4.79 12.85
N CYS A 300 -10.97 4.67 12.10
CA CYS A 300 -11.52 3.38 11.72
C CYS A 300 -10.54 2.51 10.93
N TYR A 301 -9.62 3.12 10.19
CA TYR A 301 -8.59 2.40 9.45
C TYR A 301 -7.18 2.59 10.01
N GLN A 302 -6.87 3.73 10.65
CA GLN A 302 -5.56 3.99 11.28
C GLN A 302 -5.32 3.07 12.48
N LEU A 303 -6.35 2.76 13.27
CA LEU A 303 -6.22 1.86 14.41
C LEU A 303 -5.93 0.41 13.96
N PRO A 304 -6.70 -0.19 13.02
CA PRO A 304 -6.30 -1.45 12.40
C PRO A 304 -4.90 -1.44 11.78
N ALA A 305 -4.51 -0.34 11.11
CA ALA A 305 -3.19 -0.21 10.51
C ALA A 305 -2.05 -0.29 11.55
N LEU A 306 -2.20 0.42 12.67
CA LEU A 306 -1.26 0.36 13.80
C LEU A 306 -1.19 -1.06 14.37
N MET A 307 -2.35 -1.69 14.59
CA MET A 307 -2.43 -3.05 15.10
C MET A 307 -1.73 -4.07 14.18
N LEU A 308 -1.89 -3.93 12.87
CA LEU A 308 -1.21 -4.77 11.86
C LEU A 308 0.29 -4.50 11.82
N SER A 309 0.71 -3.24 11.91
CA SER A 309 2.11 -2.83 11.99
C SER A 309 2.79 -3.45 13.22
N GLU A 310 2.25 -3.25 14.41
CA GLU A 310 2.88 -3.72 15.64
C GLU A 310 2.94 -5.25 15.78
N ARG A 311 1.92 -5.95 15.29
CA ARG A 311 1.81 -7.41 15.48
C ARG A 311 2.53 -8.19 14.41
N GLN A 312 2.47 -7.71 13.17
CA GLN A 312 2.88 -8.48 11.99
C GLN A 312 3.75 -7.68 11.01
N LYS A 313 4.06 -6.40 11.29
CA LYS A 313 4.69 -5.48 10.33
C LYS A 313 3.93 -5.44 9.00
N GLY A 314 2.60 -5.45 9.10
CA GLY A 314 1.70 -5.44 7.95
C GLY A 314 1.63 -4.05 7.31
N LEU A 315 1.85 -3.97 5.99
CA LEU A 315 1.69 -2.73 5.24
C LEU A 315 0.20 -2.40 5.06
N THR A 316 -0.21 -1.20 5.42
CA THR A 316 -1.52 -0.63 5.08
C THR A 316 -1.35 0.39 3.97
N VAL A 317 -2.18 0.30 2.92
CA VAL A 317 -2.21 1.29 1.83
C VAL A 317 -3.54 2.02 1.86
N VAL A 318 -3.48 3.35 1.99
CA VAL A 318 -4.64 4.25 1.95
C VAL A 318 -4.64 4.98 0.62
N ILE A 319 -5.64 4.68 -0.20
CA ILE A 319 -5.90 5.34 -1.48
C ILE A 319 -6.84 6.51 -1.20
N SER A 320 -6.34 7.73 -1.33
CA SER A 320 -7.07 8.97 -1.03
C SER A 320 -6.97 9.95 -2.21
N PRO A 321 -7.99 10.77 -2.50
CA PRO A 321 -7.96 11.61 -3.71
C PRO A 321 -7.08 12.86 -3.58
N LEU A 322 -6.61 13.19 -2.37
CA LEU A 322 -6.08 14.52 -2.06
C LEU A 322 -4.68 14.48 -1.48
N GLN A 323 -3.71 14.84 -2.30
CA GLN A 323 -2.30 14.87 -1.93
C GLN A 323 -2.02 15.77 -0.71
N ALA A 324 -2.64 16.95 -0.63
CA ALA A 324 -2.46 17.86 0.52
C ALA A 324 -3.03 17.28 1.83
N LEU A 325 -4.14 16.51 1.73
CA LEU A 325 -4.73 15.87 2.91
C LEU A 325 -3.87 14.70 3.40
N MET A 326 -3.23 13.96 2.49
CA MET A 326 -2.30 12.89 2.87
C MET A 326 -1.16 13.41 3.73
N GLU A 327 -0.56 14.54 3.34
CA GLU A 327 0.52 15.17 4.09
C GLU A 327 0.05 15.62 5.49
N ASP A 328 -1.12 16.26 5.58
CA ASP A 328 -1.74 16.61 6.86
C ASP A 328 -2.02 15.37 7.75
N GLN A 329 -2.49 14.26 7.17
CA GLN A 329 -2.70 13.01 7.93
C GLN A 329 -1.38 12.41 8.44
N VAL A 330 -0.33 12.44 7.62
CA VAL A 330 1.01 11.96 7.98
C VAL A 330 1.59 12.79 9.11
N ASN A 331 1.61 14.12 8.97
CA ASN A 331 2.13 15.02 9.98
C ASN A 331 1.36 14.88 11.30
N GLY A 332 0.03 14.79 11.26
CA GLY A 332 -0.80 14.63 12.46
C GLY A 332 -0.59 13.30 13.20
N LEU A 333 -0.12 12.25 12.53
CA LEU A 333 0.29 10.99 13.18
C LEU A 333 1.71 11.11 13.76
N ILE A 334 2.65 11.70 13.01
CA ILE A 334 4.03 11.94 13.48
C ILE A 334 4.04 12.81 14.75
N GLU A 335 3.23 13.87 14.79
CA GLU A 335 3.07 14.73 15.98
C GLU A 335 2.58 13.98 17.22
N LYS A 336 1.87 12.85 17.03
CA LYS A 336 1.43 11.96 18.11
C LYS A 336 2.46 10.90 18.50
N GLY A 337 3.65 10.91 17.87
CA GLY A 337 4.69 9.90 18.06
C GLY A 337 4.51 8.65 17.21
N LEU A 338 3.55 8.64 16.28
CA LEU A 338 3.24 7.50 15.41
C LEU A 338 3.99 7.61 14.08
N ASP A 339 5.31 7.40 14.12
CA ASP A 339 6.21 7.53 12.94
C ASP A 339 6.25 6.28 12.03
N PHE A 340 5.15 5.54 11.93
CA PHE A 340 5.01 4.37 11.05
C PHE A 340 4.37 4.72 9.70
N VAL A 341 4.15 6.00 9.41
CA VAL A 341 3.37 6.48 8.27
C VAL A 341 4.20 7.28 7.27
N THR A 342 3.89 7.16 5.98
CA THR A 342 4.43 8.04 4.93
C THR A 342 3.40 8.24 3.81
N PHE A 343 3.73 9.12 2.86
CA PHE A 343 2.95 9.33 1.65
C PHE A 343 3.84 9.29 0.40
N ILE A 344 3.28 8.90 -0.74
CA ILE A 344 3.93 9.03 -2.05
C ILE A 344 2.97 9.74 -3.01
N ASN A 345 3.40 10.87 -3.56
CA ASN A 345 2.65 11.62 -4.56
C ASN A 345 3.55 12.10 -5.70
N GLY A 346 2.95 12.74 -6.72
CA GLY A 346 3.66 13.23 -7.90
C GLY A 346 4.52 14.48 -7.67
N ASN A 347 4.45 15.14 -6.51
CA ASN A 347 5.25 16.35 -6.23
C ASN A 347 6.61 16.04 -5.57
N LEU A 348 6.87 14.78 -5.20
CA LEU A 348 8.12 14.38 -4.57
C LEU A 348 9.28 14.39 -5.56
N ARG A 349 10.46 14.85 -5.11
CA ARG A 349 11.70 14.71 -5.88
C ARG A 349 12.09 13.23 -5.98
N SER A 350 12.81 12.86 -7.04
CA SER A 350 13.23 11.46 -7.27
C SER A 350 13.96 10.84 -6.08
N ALA A 351 14.91 11.56 -5.48
CA ALA A 351 15.65 11.08 -4.31
C ALA A 351 14.74 10.85 -3.08
N GLU A 352 13.83 11.77 -2.78
CA GLU A 352 12.89 11.64 -1.67
C GLU A 352 11.87 10.51 -1.90
N ARG A 353 11.39 10.36 -3.13
CA ARG A 353 10.51 9.25 -3.51
C ARG A 353 11.22 7.91 -3.30
N GLN A 354 12.47 7.79 -3.76
CA GLN A 354 13.25 6.56 -3.60
C GLN A 354 13.51 6.23 -2.12
N GLU A 355 13.83 7.24 -1.32
CA GLU A 355 14.02 7.07 0.13
C GLU A 355 12.75 6.50 0.79
N ARG A 356 11.59 7.13 0.56
CA ARG A 356 10.31 6.63 1.11
C ARG A 356 9.96 5.23 0.63
N LEU A 357 10.25 4.90 -0.63
CA LEU A 357 10.07 3.54 -1.17
C LEU A 357 10.95 2.53 -0.42
N ASN A 358 12.21 2.88 -0.11
CA ASN A 358 13.11 2.01 0.64
C ASN A 358 12.63 1.83 2.09
N GLN A 359 12.20 2.91 2.76
CA GLN A 359 11.63 2.85 4.10
C GLN A 359 10.40 1.91 4.16
N LEU A 360 9.56 1.93 3.13
CA LEU A 360 8.42 1.02 2.99
C LEU A 360 8.86 -0.43 2.72
N ARG A 361 9.88 -0.67 1.90
CA ARG A 361 10.43 -2.02 1.67
C ARG A 361 11.00 -2.62 2.95
N ASN A 362 11.70 -1.79 3.71
CA ASN A 362 12.36 -2.16 4.96
C ASN A 362 11.38 -2.26 6.15
N GLY A 363 10.12 -1.84 6.01
CA GLY A 363 9.15 -1.79 7.11
C GLY A 363 9.51 -0.81 8.23
N GLU A 364 10.25 0.24 7.87
CA GLU A 364 10.37 1.44 8.70
C GLU A 364 9.06 2.24 8.69
N LYS A 365 8.34 2.19 7.55
CA LYS A 365 6.98 2.71 7.40
C LYS A 365 6.03 1.58 7.02
N ASP A 366 4.90 1.52 7.70
CA ASP A 366 3.88 0.48 7.59
C ASP A 366 2.50 1.03 7.18
N LEU A 367 2.33 2.35 7.09
CA LEU A 367 1.13 3.00 6.56
C LEU A 367 1.51 3.93 5.41
N LEU A 368 1.01 3.65 4.21
CA LEU A 368 1.29 4.39 2.98
C LEU A 368 0.04 5.10 2.49
N TYR A 369 0.08 6.43 2.38
CA TYR A 369 -0.91 7.21 1.66
C TYR A 369 -0.49 7.43 0.20
N ILE A 370 -1.38 7.12 -0.75
CA ILE A 370 -1.18 7.36 -2.19
C ILE A 370 -2.47 7.84 -2.86
N GLY A 371 -2.33 8.54 -3.98
CA GLY A 371 -3.43 8.78 -4.92
C GLY A 371 -3.73 7.55 -5.77
N ALA A 372 -4.96 7.40 -6.26
CA ALA A 372 -5.33 6.28 -7.12
C ALA A 372 -4.49 6.20 -8.40
N GLU A 373 -4.04 7.35 -8.92
CA GLU A 373 -3.16 7.42 -10.08
C GLU A 373 -1.80 6.72 -9.85
N GLN A 374 -1.36 6.60 -8.59
CA GLN A 374 -0.11 5.93 -8.24
C GLN A 374 -0.20 4.41 -8.36
N LEU A 375 -1.39 3.80 -8.44
CA LEU A 375 -1.55 2.37 -8.68
C LEU A 375 -1.05 1.97 -10.08
N ARG A 376 -1.02 2.91 -11.02
CA ARG A 376 -0.42 2.73 -12.34
C ARG A 376 1.09 3.01 -12.33
N SER A 377 1.73 3.32 -11.19
CA SER A 377 3.18 3.57 -11.15
C SER A 377 3.98 2.26 -11.09
N PRO A 378 4.98 2.05 -11.98
CA PRO A 378 5.83 0.85 -11.93
C PRO A 378 6.55 0.68 -10.59
N SER A 379 7.01 1.80 -10.01
CA SER A 379 7.69 1.81 -8.70
C SER A 379 6.80 1.36 -7.54
N ILE A 380 5.51 1.71 -7.60
CA ILE A 380 4.51 1.29 -6.59
C ILE A 380 4.12 -0.16 -6.82
N ARG A 381 3.90 -0.59 -8.07
CA ARG A 381 3.66 -2.00 -8.39
C ARG A 381 4.79 -2.88 -7.87
N ALA A 382 6.04 -2.53 -8.15
CA ALA A 382 7.22 -3.25 -7.65
C ALA A 382 7.26 -3.33 -6.12
N LEU A 383 7.03 -2.20 -5.43
CA LEU A 383 6.93 -2.17 -3.97
C LEU A 383 5.85 -3.12 -3.44
N LEU A 384 4.65 -3.07 -4.00
CA LEU A 384 3.51 -3.86 -3.51
C LEU A 384 3.65 -5.34 -3.87
N GLN A 385 4.35 -5.68 -4.95
CA GLN A 385 4.73 -7.07 -5.27
C GLN A 385 5.74 -7.63 -4.28
N GLU A 386 6.72 -6.82 -3.85
CA GLU A 386 7.70 -7.20 -2.83
C GLU A 386 7.09 -7.23 -1.43
N ARG A 387 6.14 -6.35 -1.14
CA ARG A 387 5.47 -6.18 0.14
C ARG A 387 3.98 -5.99 -0.04
N LEU A 388 3.28 -7.13 -0.13
CA LEU A 388 1.83 -7.15 -0.23
C LEU A 388 1.18 -6.44 0.96
N PRO A 389 0.20 -5.54 0.72
CA PRO A 389 -0.60 -4.96 1.78
C PRO A 389 -1.32 -6.00 2.64
N ALA A 390 -1.43 -5.75 3.94
CA ALA A 390 -2.34 -6.47 4.83
C ALA A 390 -3.73 -5.82 4.88
N LEU A 391 -3.79 -4.50 4.65
CA LEU A 391 -5.02 -3.70 4.61
C LEU A 391 -4.95 -2.69 3.46
N ILE A 392 -6.02 -2.62 2.66
CA ILE A 392 -6.21 -1.58 1.64
C ILE A 392 -7.44 -0.74 2.01
N VAL A 393 -7.27 0.57 2.05
CA VAL A 393 -8.31 1.52 2.43
C VAL A 393 -8.61 2.41 1.23
N PHE A 394 -9.88 2.50 0.87
CA PHE A 394 -10.39 3.48 -0.09
C PHE A 394 -11.00 4.63 0.70
N ASP A 395 -10.23 5.71 0.87
CA ASP A 395 -10.74 6.95 1.42
C ASP A 395 -11.46 7.75 0.34
N GLU A 396 -12.55 8.42 0.74
CA GLU A 396 -13.53 9.01 -0.18
C GLU A 396 -13.99 8.04 -1.28
N ALA A 397 -14.38 6.84 -0.88
CA ALA A 397 -14.79 5.74 -1.76
C ALA A 397 -15.92 6.10 -2.76
N HIS A 398 -16.64 7.19 -2.54
CA HIS A 398 -17.60 7.70 -3.53
C HIS A 398 -16.94 8.09 -4.87
N CYS A 399 -15.64 8.41 -4.89
CA CYS A 399 -14.87 8.70 -6.11
C CYS A 399 -14.77 7.51 -7.07
N ILE A 400 -15.00 6.28 -6.58
CA ILE A 400 -15.01 5.05 -7.39
C ILE A 400 -16.18 5.05 -8.38
N SER A 401 -17.33 5.61 -7.96
CA SER A 401 -18.57 5.56 -8.74
C SER A 401 -18.65 6.70 -9.73
N GLN A 402 -18.95 6.40 -10.99
CA GLN A 402 -19.31 7.41 -12.01
C GLN A 402 -20.59 8.18 -11.66
N LEU A 403 -21.43 7.59 -10.81
CA LEU A 403 -22.67 8.19 -10.33
C LEU A 403 -22.44 9.01 -9.05
N GLY A 404 -21.19 9.07 -8.58
CA GLY A 404 -20.73 9.93 -7.49
C GLY A 404 -20.44 11.36 -7.97
N HIS A 405 -20.37 12.29 -7.02
CA HIS A 405 -20.20 13.72 -7.29
C HIS A 405 -18.75 14.16 -7.57
N ASP A 406 -17.75 13.33 -7.27
CA ASP A 406 -16.32 13.55 -7.56
C ASP A 406 -15.70 12.29 -8.20
N PHE A 407 -16.26 11.84 -9.32
CA PHE A 407 -15.79 10.65 -10.02
C PHE A 407 -14.33 10.78 -10.47
N ARG A 408 -13.51 9.78 -10.16
CA ARG A 408 -12.09 9.71 -10.57
C ARG A 408 -11.80 8.40 -11.30
N PRO A 409 -11.50 8.46 -12.61
CA PRO A 409 -11.27 7.27 -13.44
C PRO A 409 -10.26 6.28 -12.86
N ASP A 410 -9.17 6.77 -12.27
CA ASP A 410 -8.10 5.93 -11.74
C ASP A 410 -8.55 5.04 -10.57
N TYR A 411 -9.61 5.40 -9.84
CA TYR A 411 -10.16 4.56 -8.77
C TYR A 411 -10.76 3.25 -9.30
N ARG A 412 -11.32 3.24 -10.51
CA ARG A 412 -11.90 2.03 -11.11
C ARG A 412 -10.86 1.02 -11.58
N TYR A 413 -9.60 1.42 -11.68
CA TYR A 413 -8.48 0.51 -11.95
C TYR A 413 -8.08 -0.32 -10.72
N ALA A 414 -8.38 0.16 -9.51
CA ALA A 414 -7.91 -0.46 -8.29
C ALA A 414 -8.36 -1.93 -8.09
N PRO A 415 -9.62 -2.32 -8.38
CA PRO A 415 -10.04 -3.73 -8.34
C PRO A 415 -9.19 -4.65 -9.24
N LYS A 416 -8.96 -4.27 -10.51
CA LYS A 416 -8.10 -5.01 -11.46
C LYS A 416 -6.69 -5.15 -10.89
N PHE A 417 -6.08 -4.04 -10.48
CA PHE A 417 -4.74 -4.01 -9.90
C PHE A 417 -4.60 -4.94 -8.67
N ILE A 418 -5.55 -4.87 -7.74
CA ILE A 418 -5.54 -5.71 -6.53
C ILE A 418 -5.75 -7.18 -6.90
N SER A 419 -6.65 -7.47 -7.84
CA SER A 419 -6.89 -8.83 -8.36
C SER A 419 -5.59 -9.44 -8.88
N GLU A 420 -4.92 -8.77 -9.80
CA GLU A 420 -3.64 -9.19 -10.38
C GLU A 420 -2.56 -9.38 -9.31
N LEU A 421 -2.43 -8.42 -8.40
CA LEU A 421 -1.37 -8.40 -7.40
C LEU A 421 -1.40 -9.64 -6.50
N TYR A 422 -2.59 -10.10 -6.10
CA TYR A 422 -2.76 -11.24 -5.20
C TYR A 422 -2.96 -12.57 -5.93
N GLN A 423 -3.69 -12.59 -7.05
CA GLN A 423 -3.91 -13.82 -7.82
C GLN A 423 -2.61 -14.32 -8.48
N ASN A 424 -1.77 -13.42 -9.01
CA ASN A 424 -0.47 -13.81 -9.58
C ASN A 424 0.47 -14.44 -8.54
N GLN A 425 0.25 -14.17 -7.26
CA GLN A 425 1.01 -14.77 -6.15
C GLN A 425 0.24 -15.90 -5.45
N GLN A 426 -0.90 -16.33 -5.98
CA GLN A 426 -1.78 -17.37 -5.42
C GLN A 426 -2.16 -17.10 -3.96
N ARG A 427 -2.50 -15.84 -3.64
CA ARG A 427 -2.80 -15.39 -2.27
C ARG A 427 -4.24 -14.94 -2.10
N LYS A 428 -4.71 -15.05 -0.86
CA LYS A 428 -5.97 -14.45 -0.42
C LYS A 428 -5.87 -12.92 -0.47
N PHE A 429 -6.99 -12.29 -0.80
CA PHE A 429 -7.11 -10.83 -0.77
C PHE A 429 -6.83 -10.24 0.61
N PRO A 430 -6.33 -8.99 0.67
CA PRO A 430 -6.08 -8.31 1.93
C PRO A 430 -7.39 -7.92 2.61
N LEU A 431 -7.29 -7.48 3.87
CA LEU A 431 -8.40 -6.75 4.49
C LEU A 431 -8.70 -5.50 3.67
N MET A 432 -9.96 -5.12 3.55
CA MET A 432 -10.35 -3.88 2.88
C MET A 432 -11.29 -3.02 3.71
N ALA A 433 -11.26 -1.71 3.46
CA ALA A 433 -12.21 -0.76 4.03
C ALA A 433 -12.56 0.31 3.01
N PHE A 434 -13.85 0.59 2.83
CA PHE A 434 -14.33 1.63 1.92
C PHE A 434 -14.97 2.74 2.73
N MET A 435 -14.35 3.92 2.76
CA MET A 435 -14.72 5.01 3.64
C MET A 435 -15.28 6.17 2.85
N THR A 436 -16.46 6.68 3.21
CA THR A 436 -16.98 7.91 2.59
C THR A 436 -17.86 8.69 3.56
N ALA A 437 -17.95 10.01 3.37
CA ALA A 437 -18.92 10.84 4.05
C ALA A 437 -20.33 10.73 3.46
N THR A 438 -20.40 10.55 2.14
CA THR A 438 -21.63 10.67 1.35
C THR A 438 -21.62 9.60 0.26
N ALA A 439 -22.63 8.75 0.24
CA ALA A 439 -22.90 7.85 -0.87
C ALA A 439 -24.39 7.50 -0.91
N THR A 440 -25.03 7.73 -2.05
CA THR A 440 -26.41 7.32 -2.30
C THR A 440 -26.51 5.78 -2.38
N VAL A 441 -27.72 5.22 -2.35
CA VAL A 441 -27.93 3.77 -2.56
C VAL A 441 -27.29 3.31 -3.88
N VAL A 442 -27.47 4.09 -4.94
CA VAL A 442 -26.96 3.77 -6.28
C VAL A 442 -25.43 3.79 -6.31
N VAL A 443 -24.79 4.79 -5.71
CA VAL A 443 -23.32 4.87 -5.60
C VAL A 443 -22.77 3.67 -4.82
N ARG A 444 -23.40 3.29 -3.71
CA ARG A 444 -22.99 2.12 -2.91
C ARG A 444 -23.07 0.83 -3.73
N GLN A 445 -24.15 0.64 -4.47
CA GLN A 445 -24.33 -0.54 -5.31
C GLN A 445 -23.31 -0.60 -6.46
N ASP A 446 -23.00 0.54 -7.07
CA ASP A 446 -22.00 0.65 -8.15
C ASP A 446 -20.60 0.24 -7.65
N ILE A 447 -20.19 0.70 -6.46
CA ILE A 447 -18.93 0.28 -5.82
C ILE A 447 -18.92 -1.24 -5.60
N LYS A 448 -20.00 -1.78 -5.03
CA LYS A 448 -20.11 -3.22 -4.76
C LYS A 448 -20.03 -4.08 -6.01
N SER A 449 -20.78 -3.70 -7.05
CA SER A 449 -20.79 -4.42 -8.33
C SER A 449 -19.41 -4.43 -8.97
N LEU A 450 -18.73 -3.27 -9.02
CA LEU A 450 -17.39 -3.14 -9.59
C LEU A 450 -16.36 -4.05 -8.91
N PHE A 451 -16.35 -4.12 -7.58
CA PHE A 451 -15.41 -4.98 -6.85
C PHE A 451 -15.77 -6.47 -6.98
N ALA A 452 -17.06 -6.79 -7.08
CA ALA A 452 -17.52 -8.17 -7.27
C ALA A 452 -17.06 -8.78 -8.61
N GLU A 453 -16.93 -7.98 -9.67
CA GLU A 453 -16.36 -8.40 -10.97
C GLU A 453 -14.93 -8.97 -10.82
N HIS A 454 -14.20 -8.54 -9.79
CA HIS A 454 -12.86 -8.99 -9.46
C HIS A 454 -12.79 -9.95 -8.27
N GLN A 455 -13.92 -10.58 -7.92
CA GLN A 455 -14.07 -11.55 -6.81
C GLN A 455 -13.80 -10.93 -5.42
N ILE A 456 -13.92 -9.61 -5.29
CA ILE A 456 -13.79 -8.91 -4.01
C ILE A 456 -15.20 -8.57 -3.52
N LEU A 457 -15.61 -9.21 -2.42
CA LEU A 457 -16.94 -9.03 -1.85
C LEU A 457 -16.91 -8.03 -0.69
N ILE A 458 -17.86 -7.10 -0.71
CA ILE A 458 -18.15 -6.13 0.37
C ILE A 458 -19.33 -6.68 1.16
N HIS A 459 -19.07 -7.23 2.36
CA HIS A 459 -20.08 -7.96 3.14
C HIS A 459 -20.93 -7.05 4.03
N ASP A 460 -20.34 -5.97 4.55
CA ASP A 460 -20.99 -5.08 5.52
C ASP A 460 -21.21 -3.66 4.97
N GLU A 461 -22.32 -3.04 5.40
CA GLU A 461 -22.56 -1.60 5.25
C GLU A 461 -22.79 -0.96 6.62
N ILE A 462 -21.89 -0.06 7.02
CA ILE A 462 -21.91 0.56 8.34
C ILE A 462 -22.25 2.04 8.15
N CYS A 463 -23.53 2.36 8.32
CA CYS A 463 -24.02 3.73 8.18
C CYS A 463 -24.21 4.39 9.55
N SER A 464 -23.46 5.45 9.84
CA SER A 464 -23.70 6.31 11.00
C SER A 464 -24.74 7.37 10.66
N THR A 465 -25.83 7.43 11.43
CA THR A 465 -26.83 8.49 11.32
C THR A 465 -26.18 9.83 11.67
N SER A 466 -25.96 10.64 10.66
CA SER A 466 -25.17 11.86 10.77
C SER A 466 -26.06 13.09 10.84
N LYS A 467 -27.17 13.03 11.61
CA LYS A 467 -27.96 14.23 11.84
C LYS A 467 -27.17 15.14 12.77
N ARG A 468 -26.71 16.27 12.23
CA ARG A 468 -25.98 17.28 13.00
C ARG A 468 -26.98 18.23 13.64
N GLU A 469 -27.41 17.91 14.85
CA GLU A 469 -28.43 18.69 15.59
C GLU A 469 -27.98 20.12 15.89
N ASN A 470 -26.66 20.37 15.88
CA ASN A 470 -26.09 21.69 16.07
C ASN A 470 -26.09 22.58 14.82
N LEU A 471 -26.52 22.06 13.66
CA LEU A 471 -26.59 22.81 12.41
C LEU A 471 -28.04 23.22 12.10
N GLU A 472 -28.25 24.51 11.92
CA GLU A 472 -29.51 25.07 11.44
C GLU A 472 -29.41 25.35 9.94
N TYR A 473 -30.27 24.73 9.13
CA TYR A 473 -30.30 24.93 7.67
C TYR A 473 -31.34 25.99 7.31
N GLN A 474 -30.92 27.02 6.56
CA GLN A 474 -31.75 28.15 6.16
C GLN A 474 -31.64 28.38 4.66
N ILE A 475 -32.78 28.65 4.00
CA ILE A 475 -32.81 29.13 2.62
C ILE A 475 -33.41 30.53 2.66
N ILE A 476 -32.65 31.51 2.16
CA ILE A 476 -33.09 32.90 2.06
C ILE A 476 -33.29 33.21 0.58
N PRO A 477 -34.54 33.40 0.11
CA PRO A 477 -34.79 33.90 -1.22
C PRO A 477 -34.21 35.30 -1.37
N THR A 478 -33.43 35.52 -2.42
CA THR A 478 -32.78 36.80 -2.72
C THR A 478 -32.99 37.17 -4.18
N SER A 479 -32.85 38.46 -4.49
CA SER A 479 -32.61 38.92 -5.86
C SER A 479 -31.14 39.31 -5.99
N LYS A 480 -30.61 39.29 -7.22
CA LYS A 480 -29.27 39.79 -7.55
C LYS A 480 -28.89 41.12 -6.88
N GLN A 481 -29.84 42.04 -6.70
CA GLN A 481 -29.62 43.34 -6.07
C GLN A 481 -29.53 43.28 -4.54
N ALA A 482 -30.30 42.39 -3.90
CA ALA A 482 -30.35 42.26 -2.43
C ALA A 482 -29.32 41.27 -1.87
N LYS A 483 -28.71 40.47 -2.75
CA LYS A 483 -27.87 39.32 -2.37
C LYS A 483 -26.58 39.71 -1.66
N ASP A 484 -25.85 40.68 -2.23
CA ASP A 484 -24.62 41.23 -1.64
C ASP A 484 -24.87 41.84 -0.24
N GLN A 485 -25.96 42.60 -0.08
CA GLN A 485 -26.35 43.19 1.21
C GLN A 485 -26.71 42.11 2.24
N THR A 486 -27.44 41.08 1.81
CA THR A 486 -27.82 39.95 2.67
C THR A 486 -26.59 39.18 3.14
N LEU A 487 -25.62 38.94 2.25
CA LEU A 487 -24.35 38.31 2.58
C LEU A 487 -23.61 39.10 3.67
N ILE A 488 -23.41 40.41 3.46
CA ILE A 488 -22.70 41.28 4.41
C ILE A 488 -23.38 41.25 5.78
N ALA A 489 -24.71 41.38 5.82
CA ALA A 489 -25.47 41.37 7.07
C ALA A 489 -25.30 40.04 7.84
N LYS A 490 -25.31 38.90 7.14
CA LYS A 490 -25.07 37.60 7.77
C LYS A 490 -23.65 37.43 8.26
N VAL A 491 -22.65 37.80 7.46
CA VAL A 491 -21.24 37.71 7.89
C VAL A 491 -20.99 38.57 9.12
N LYS A 492 -21.46 39.83 9.14
CA LYS A 492 -21.33 40.71 10.32
C LYS A 492 -22.00 40.10 11.55
N HIS A 493 -23.24 39.62 11.41
CA HIS A 493 -23.94 38.97 12.52
C HIS A 493 -23.17 37.75 13.04
N THR A 494 -22.70 36.86 12.17
CA THR A 494 -21.95 35.68 12.62
C THR A 494 -20.64 36.05 13.33
N LEU A 495 -19.92 37.08 12.86
CA LEU A 495 -18.70 37.54 13.52
C LEU A 495 -18.96 38.06 14.94
N THR A 496 -20.13 38.63 15.23
CA THR A 496 -20.50 39.03 16.61
C THR A 496 -20.68 37.85 17.56
N MET A 497 -20.99 36.66 17.05
CA MET A 497 -21.11 35.43 17.84
C MET A 497 -19.74 34.79 18.16
N GLY A 498 -18.67 35.25 17.50
CA GLY A 498 -17.32 34.72 17.62
C GLY A 498 -17.10 33.41 16.84
N GLY A 499 -16.11 33.40 15.96
CA GLY A 499 -15.74 32.24 15.13
C GLY A 499 -15.60 32.59 13.65
N ALA A 500 -15.52 31.57 12.80
CA ALA A 500 -15.29 31.75 11.36
C ALA A 500 -16.57 31.67 10.50
N VAL A 501 -16.49 32.27 9.32
CA VAL A 501 -17.50 32.21 8.26
C VAL A 501 -16.86 31.67 6.98
N LEU A 502 -17.48 30.65 6.40
CA LEU A 502 -17.12 30.13 5.08
C LEU A 502 -18.19 30.52 4.08
N ILE A 503 -17.79 31.06 2.94
CA ILE A 503 -18.70 31.51 1.89
C ILE A 503 -18.38 30.74 0.62
N TYR A 504 -19.34 29.97 0.10
CA TYR A 504 -19.17 29.23 -1.14
C TYR A 504 -19.82 29.94 -2.32
N THR A 505 -19.09 30.02 -3.43
CA THR A 505 -19.60 30.50 -4.72
C THR A 505 -19.04 29.67 -5.88
N THR A 506 -19.74 29.67 -7.00
CA THR A 506 -19.44 28.77 -8.12
C THR A 506 -18.24 29.23 -8.94
N THR A 507 -18.03 30.55 -9.09
CA THR A 507 -17.01 31.08 -10.00
C THR A 507 -15.80 31.66 -9.27
N ARG A 508 -14.62 31.52 -9.87
CA ARG A 508 -13.39 32.14 -9.35
C ARG A 508 -13.48 33.66 -9.35
N LYS A 509 -14.14 34.24 -10.37
CA LYS A 509 -14.38 35.69 -10.44
C LYS A 509 -15.20 36.17 -9.24
N ASP A 510 -16.24 35.44 -8.87
CA ASP A 510 -17.07 35.78 -7.71
C ASP A 510 -16.30 35.65 -6.40
N THR A 511 -15.43 34.64 -6.24
CA THR A 511 -14.63 34.55 -5.00
C THR A 511 -13.81 35.82 -4.74
N VAL A 512 -13.16 36.36 -5.78
CA VAL A 512 -12.37 37.59 -5.69
C VAL A 512 -13.28 38.80 -5.45
N ARG A 513 -14.36 38.93 -6.24
CA ARG A 513 -15.32 40.04 -6.13
C ARG A 513 -15.94 40.12 -4.74
N LEU A 514 -16.39 39.00 -4.19
CA LEU A 514 -17.04 38.92 -2.89
C LEU A 514 -16.05 39.15 -1.74
N ALA A 515 -14.82 38.66 -1.85
CA ALA A 515 -13.79 38.98 -0.86
C ALA A 515 -13.51 40.48 -0.85
N GLN A 516 -13.40 41.13 -2.02
CA GLN A 516 -13.23 42.58 -2.10
C GLN A 516 -14.43 43.32 -1.49
N LEU A 517 -15.65 42.93 -1.85
CA LEU A 517 -16.89 43.49 -1.30
C LEU A 517 -16.92 43.46 0.24
N LEU A 518 -16.49 42.35 0.85
CA LEU A 518 -16.43 42.22 2.31
C LEU A 518 -15.36 43.14 2.91
N ASN A 519 -14.17 43.19 2.31
CA ASN A 519 -13.09 44.08 2.76
C ASN A 519 -13.48 45.56 2.67
N ASP A 520 -14.16 45.98 1.59
CA ASP A 520 -14.69 47.33 1.41
C ASP A 520 -15.76 47.69 2.48
N ASN A 521 -16.32 46.68 3.16
CA ASN A 521 -17.31 46.81 4.23
C ASN A 521 -16.70 46.52 5.63
N GLU A 522 -15.38 46.66 5.76
CA GLU A 522 -14.59 46.50 6.99
C GLU A 522 -14.61 45.08 7.57
N ILE A 523 -14.78 44.07 6.71
CA ILE A 523 -14.72 42.65 7.08
C ILE A 523 -13.49 42.05 6.43
N GLU A 524 -12.49 41.67 7.23
CA GLU A 524 -11.30 41.01 6.70
C GLU A 524 -11.67 39.64 6.11
N ALA A 525 -11.63 39.56 4.77
CA ALA A 525 -11.92 38.35 4.03
C ALA A 525 -10.81 38.04 3.02
N ARG A 526 -10.49 36.76 2.85
CA ARG A 526 -9.63 36.28 1.75
C ARG A 526 -10.42 35.36 0.83
N PHE A 527 -10.02 35.29 -0.43
CA PHE A 527 -10.60 34.36 -1.39
C PHE A 527 -9.74 33.09 -1.50
N TYR A 528 -10.37 31.96 -1.84
CA TYR A 528 -9.69 30.69 -2.08
C TYR A 528 -10.24 29.97 -3.32
N HIS A 529 -9.38 29.72 -4.30
CA HIS A 529 -9.74 28.96 -5.51
C HIS A 529 -8.51 28.25 -6.10
N SER A 530 -8.73 27.36 -7.08
CA SER A 530 -7.65 26.53 -7.66
C SER A 530 -6.52 27.33 -8.31
N LYS A 531 -6.76 28.53 -8.86
CA LYS A 531 -5.73 29.40 -9.46
C LYS A 531 -4.82 30.16 -8.49
N ILE A 532 -5.06 30.10 -7.17
CA ILE A 532 -4.16 30.74 -6.20
C ILE A 532 -2.82 29.98 -6.19
N PRO A 533 -1.66 30.67 -6.20
CA PRO A 533 -0.36 30.04 -6.05
C PRO A 533 -0.30 29.07 -4.86
N LYS A 534 0.45 27.97 -4.98
CA LYS A 534 0.52 26.94 -3.91
C LYS A 534 0.96 27.54 -2.57
N GLN A 535 1.91 28.47 -2.59
CA GLN A 535 2.42 29.14 -1.38
C GLN A 535 1.32 29.98 -0.69
N ASP A 536 0.58 30.78 -1.45
CA ASP A 536 -0.51 31.61 -0.92
C ASP A 536 -1.67 30.75 -0.41
N LYS A 537 -2.00 29.63 -1.09
CA LYS A 537 -3.00 28.66 -0.59
C LYS A 537 -2.59 28.11 0.76
N HIS A 538 -1.32 27.72 0.90
CA HIS A 538 -0.79 27.22 2.16
C HIS A 538 -0.85 28.29 3.26
N GLU A 539 -0.45 29.52 2.97
CA GLU A 539 -0.53 30.63 3.93
C GLU A 539 -1.98 30.90 4.40
N ILE A 540 -2.94 31.00 3.47
CA ILE A 540 -4.35 31.23 3.79
C ILE A 540 -4.90 30.08 4.65
N LEU A 541 -4.60 28.83 4.29
CA LEU A 541 -5.01 27.65 5.06
C LEU A 541 -4.41 27.67 6.46
N THR A 542 -3.12 27.96 6.60
CA THR A 542 -2.42 28.02 7.88
C THR A 542 -3.01 29.11 8.78
N LYS A 543 -3.21 30.32 8.26
CA LYS A 543 -3.85 31.43 9.01
C LYS A 543 -5.29 31.11 9.41
N PHE A 544 -6.04 30.44 8.53
CA PHE A 544 -7.40 30.02 8.84
C PHE A 544 -7.45 28.96 9.94
N LYS A 545 -6.57 27.95 9.88
CA LYS A 545 -6.42 26.91 10.92
C LYS A 545 -5.98 27.53 12.25
N ALA A 546 -5.05 28.49 12.22
CA ALA A 546 -4.53 29.22 13.38
C ALA A 546 -5.52 30.24 13.98
N LYS A 547 -6.71 30.40 13.39
CA LYS A 547 -7.75 31.36 13.80
C LYS A 547 -7.37 32.84 13.66
N GLU A 548 -6.37 33.12 12.83
CA GLU A 548 -5.95 34.49 12.49
C GLU A 548 -6.84 35.10 11.39
N LEU A 549 -7.39 34.27 10.52
CA LEU A 549 -8.31 34.68 9.45
C LEU A 549 -9.70 34.09 9.70
N ASN A 550 -10.74 34.92 9.81
CA ASN A 550 -12.09 34.45 10.18
C ASN A 550 -13.05 34.31 9.00
N VAL A 551 -12.81 34.96 7.87
CA VAL A 551 -13.72 34.91 6.71
C VAL A 551 -12.99 34.45 5.47
N ILE A 552 -13.50 33.38 4.86
CA ILE A 552 -13.01 32.89 3.57
C ILE A 552 -14.16 32.80 2.57
N VAL A 553 -13.93 33.34 1.38
CA VAL A 553 -14.78 33.15 0.21
C VAL A 553 -14.13 32.14 -0.73
N ALA A 554 -14.84 31.09 -1.13
CA ALA A 554 -14.22 30.03 -1.90
C ALA A 554 -15.12 29.37 -2.94
N THR A 555 -14.49 28.71 -3.90
CA THR A 555 -15.14 27.67 -4.69
C THR A 555 -15.06 26.32 -3.99
N CYS A 556 -15.62 25.26 -4.59
CA CYS A 556 -15.48 23.88 -4.13
C CYS A 556 -14.02 23.43 -3.90
N ALA A 557 -13.03 24.16 -4.46
CA ALA A 557 -11.61 23.95 -4.20
C ALA A 557 -11.22 24.12 -2.72
N PHE A 558 -11.97 24.92 -1.95
CA PHE A 558 -11.78 25.03 -0.50
C PHE A 558 -12.66 24.03 0.22
N GLY A 559 -12.36 22.76 -0.02
CA GLY A 559 -13.17 21.65 0.43
C GLY A 559 -12.40 20.78 1.40
N MET A 560 -12.04 19.61 0.93
CA MET A 560 -11.59 18.50 1.75
C MET A 560 -10.28 18.82 2.51
N GLY A 561 -10.21 18.46 3.81
CA GLY A 561 -9.03 18.65 4.66
C GLY A 561 -8.99 19.89 5.57
N ILE A 562 -9.98 20.79 5.49
CA ILE A 562 -10.08 21.89 6.46
C ILE A 562 -10.51 21.33 7.81
N ASP A 563 -9.71 21.57 8.86
CA ASP A 563 -10.03 21.22 10.24
C ASP A 563 -10.01 22.43 11.16
N ARG A 564 -11.06 23.25 11.06
CA ARG A 564 -11.33 24.34 11.99
C ARG A 564 -12.64 24.06 12.73
N SER A 565 -12.57 23.97 14.06
CA SER A 565 -13.70 23.50 14.87
C SER A 565 -14.81 24.54 15.09
N ASP A 566 -14.48 25.83 15.02
CA ASP A 566 -15.33 26.97 15.39
C ASP A 566 -15.90 27.77 14.19
N VAL A 567 -16.11 27.10 13.05
CA VAL A 567 -16.85 27.70 11.93
C VAL A 567 -18.32 27.85 12.33
N ARG A 568 -18.80 29.09 12.49
CA ARG A 568 -20.17 29.41 12.94
C ARG A 568 -21.17 29.55 11.83
N ALA A 569 -20.73 29.92 10.63
CA ALA A 569 -21.61 29.92 9.46
C ALA A 569 -20.92 29.38 8.21
N VAL A 570 -21.68 28.60 7.45
CA VAL A 570 -21.39 28.29 6.05
C VAL A 570 -22.49 28.95 5.22
N ILE A 571 -22.11 29.84 4.31
CA ILE A 571 -23.02 30.60 3.47
C ILE A 571 -22.77 30.21 2.02
N HIS A 572 -23.76 29.58 1.39
CA HIS A 572 -23.78 29.34 -0.04
C HIS A 572 -24.29 30.60 -0.73
N TYR A 573 -23.37 31.41 -1.25
CA TYR A 573 -23.71 32.56 -2.07
C TYR A 573 -24.37 32.10 -3.37
N THR A 574 -23.92 31.00 -3.97
CA THR A 574 -24.63 30.36 -5.09
C THR A 574 -24.94 28.91 -4.74
N MET A 575 -25.94 28.34 -5.43
CA MET A 575 -26.30 26.93 -5.24
C MET A 575 -25.12 26.00 -5.58
N SER A 576 -24.86 25.01 -4.73
CA SER A 576 -23.92 23.92 -5.03
C SER A 576 -24.42 23.10 -6.21
N THR A 577 -23.51 22.42 -6.91
CA THR A 577 -23.85 21.63 -8.11
C THR A 577 -24.77 20.44 -7.84
N ASN A 578 -24.75 19.91 -6.62
CA ASN A 578 -25.67 18.86 -6.15
C ASN A 578 -25.77 18.87 -4.62
N LEU A 579 -26.65 18.02 -4.08
CA LEU A 579 -26.95 17.95 -2.66
C LEU A 579 -25.77 17.37 -1.85
N GLU A 580 -25.02 16.43 -2.40
CA GLU A 580 -23.85 15.82 -1.76
C GLU A 580 -22.78 16.86 -1.45
N VAL A 581 -22.44 17.68 -2.46
CA VAL A 581 -21.50 18.80 -2.32
C VAL A 581 -22.02 19.79 -1.27
N TYR A 582 -23.31 20.16 -1.33
CA TYR A 582 -23.93 21.04 -0.34
C TYR A 582 -23.80 20.50 1.09
N VAL A 583 -24.11 19.23 1.32
CA VAL A 583 -24.02 18.58 2.63
C VAL A 583 -22.57 18.53 3.12
N GLN A 584 -21.62 18.25 2.23
CA GLN A 584 -20.19 18.21 2.58
C GLN A 584 -19.66 19.60 2.97
N GLU A 585 -20.04 20.63 2.22
CA GLU A 585 -19.71 22.05 2.46
C GLU A 585 -20.35 22.56 3.75
N ALA A 586 -21.67 22.35 3.92
CA ALA A 586 -22.42 22.72 5.12
C ALA A 586 -21.88 21.98 6.36
N GLY A 587 -21.47 20.72 6.22
CA GLY A 587 -20.87 19.91 7.27
C GLY A 587 -19.54 20.43 7.82
N ARG A 588 -19.00 21.54 7.31
CA ARG A 588 -17.81 22.21 7.86
C ARG A 588 -18.13 23.11 9.04
N ALA A 589 -19.37 23.57 9.15
CA ALA A 589 -19.84 24.35 10.29
C ALA A 589 -19.81 23.52 11.59
N GLY A 590 -19.61 24.16 12.73
CA GLY A 590 -19.96 23.63 14.06
C GLY A 590 -19.28 22.33 14.49
N ARG A 591 -18.06 22.00 14.06
CA ARG A 591 -17.42 20.72 14.42
C ARG A 591 -17.12 20.58 15.91
N ASP A 592 -17.06 21.70 16.64
CA ASP A 592 -17.06 21.76 18.11
C ASP A 592 -18.40 21.40 18.77
N GLY A 593 -19.43 21.07 17.99
CA GLY A 593 -20.77 20.73 18.48
C GLY A 593 -21.64 21.94 18.86
N LYS A 594 -21.14 23.17 18.72
CA LYS A 594 -21.89 24.39 19.07
C LYS A 594 -22.87 24.80 17.96
N PRO A 595 -23.92 25.58 18.28
CA PRO A 595 -24.88 26.09 17.28
C PRO A 595 -24.18 26.80 16.13
N SER A 596 -24.53 26.45 14.90
CA SER A 596 -23.97 27.03 13.68
C SER A 596 -25.00 27.00 12.55
N THR A 597 -24.92 27.95 11.61
CA THR A 597 -25.93 28.12 10.56
C THR A 597 -25.38 27.76 9.18
N CYS A 598 -26.17 27.06 8.38
CA CYS A 598 -25.89 26.74 6.99
C CYS A 598 -26.94 27.45 6.13
N THR A 599 -26.55 28.52 5.43
CA THR A 599 -27.47 29.42 4.74
C THR A 599 -27.26 29.39 3.24
N LEU A 600 -28.30 29.09 2.46
CA LEU A 600 -28.31 29.28 1.00
C LEU A 600 -28.98 30.61 0.64
N LEU A 601 -28.25 31.48 -0.05
CA LEU A 601 -28.81 32.68 -0.68
C LEU A 601 -29.33 32.31 -2.06
N PHE A 602 -30.62 32.01 -2.16
CA PHE A 602 -31.22 31.45 -3.36
C PHE A 602 -31.68 32.56 -4.31
N ASP A 603 -31.11 32.61 -5.51
CA ASP A 603 -31.62 33.37 -6.65
C ASP A 603 -31.92 32.36 -7.79
N PRO A 604 -33.15 32.32 -8.35
CA PRO A 604 -33.50 31.42 -9.45
C PRO A 604 -32.55 31.48 -10.65
N GLN A 605 -31.92 32.63 -10.93
CA GLN A 605 -30.98 32.78 -12.05
C GLN A 605 -29.67 32.01 -11.83
N ASP A 606 -29.27 31.75 -10.58
CA ASP A 606 -28.07 30.97 -10.31
C ASP A 606 -28.28 29.48 -10.54
N ALA A 607 -29.52 29.00 -10.44
CA ALA A 607 -29.83 27.60 -10.67
C ALA A 607 -29.51 27.21 -12.12
N GLU A 608 -29.84 28.06 -13.09
CA GLU A 608 -29.50 27.85 -14.51
C GLU A 608 -27.98 27.74 -14.72
N MET A 609 -27.20 28.59 -14.07
CA MET A 609 -25.73 28.53 -14.14
C MET A 609 -25.17 27.24 -13.52
N ALA A 610 -25.73 26.80 -12.38
CA ALA A 610 -25.33 25.55 -11.75
C ALA A 610 -25.63 24.34 -12.65
N PHE A 611 -26.80 24.30 -13.29
CA PHE A 611 -27.16 23.25 -14.25
C PHE A 611 -26.29 23.29 -15.51
N PHE A 612 -25.99 24.48 -16.06
CA PHE A 612 -25.11 24.65 -17.22
C PHE A 612 -23.69 24.15 -16.92
N LEU A 613 -23.13 24.46 -15.76
CA LEU A 613 -21.80 23.98 -15.36
C LEU A 613 -21.79 22.45 -15.14
N GLN A 614 -22.92 21.87 -14.73
CA GLN A 614 -23.07 20.42 -14.63
C GLN A 614 -23.09 19.76 -16.02
N SER A 615 -23.72 20.37 -17.02
CA SER A 615 -23.73 19.84 -18.39
C SER A 615 -22.36 19.89 -19.07
N LEU A 616 -21.52 20.89 -18.75
CA LEU A 616 -20.17 21.00 -19.32
C LEU A 616 -19.22 19.85 -18.92
N ASN A 617 -19.53 19.13 -17.84
CA ASN A 617 -18.72 17.99 -17.38
C ASN A 617 -19.12 16.66 -18.04
N GLN A 618 -20.17 16.63 -18.87
CA GLN A 618 -20.56 15.44 -19.62
C GLN A 618 -19.80 15.34 -20.93
N LEU A 619 -19.39 14.12 -21.30
CA LEU A 619 -18.81 13.82 -22.60
C LEU A 619 -19.93 13.40 -23.55
N SER A 620 -19.98 14.03 -24.71
CA SER A 620 -20.83 13.63 -25.83
C SER A 620 -20.25 12.41 -26.55
N GLU A 621 -21.11 11.67 -27.24
CA GLU A 621 -20.71 10.53 -28.08
C GLU A 621 -19.75 10.96 -29.19
N LEU A 622 -19.94 12.17 -29.75
CA LEU A 622 -19.06 12.73 -30.77
C LEU A 622 -17.65 13.02 -30.21
N GLU A 623 -17.55 13.63 -29.03
CA GLU A 623 -16.26 13.88 -28.36
C GLU A 623 -15.52 12.56 -28.07
N LEU A 624 -16.25 11.52 -27.62
CA LEU A 624 -15.68 10.18 -27.41
C LEU A 624 -15.16 9.56 -28.72
N CYS A 625 -15.94 9.66 -29.81
CA CYS A 625 -15.51 9.19 -31.13
C CYS A 625 -14.24 9.92 -31.60
N ASN A 626 -14.21 11.25 -31.49
CA ASN A 626 -13.07 12.06 -31.92
C ASN A 626 -11.80 11.73 -31.12
N LEU A 627 -11.94 11.50 -29.80
CA LEU A 627 -10.84 11.05 -28.95
C LEU A 627 -10.35 9.65 -29.33
N PHE A 628 -11.24 8.71 -29.62
CA PHE A 628 -10.86 7.38 -30.07
C PHE A 628 -10.10 7.40 -31.40
N VAL A 629 -10.57 8.21 -32.35
CA VAL A 629 -9.87 8.43 -33.63
C VAL A 629 -8.48 9.03 -33.41
N ALA A 630 -8.35 10.03 -32.52
CA ALA A 630 -7.07 10.64 -32.20
C ALA A 630 -6.07 9.63 -31.60
N VAL A 631 -6.51 8.78 -30.67
CA VAL A 631 -5.67 7.72 -30.08
C VAL A 631 -5.21 6.73 -31.16
N ARG A 632 -6.10 6.35 -32.08
CA ARG A 632 -5.74 5.48 -33.21
C ARG A 632 -4.74 6.12 -34.16
N GLN A 633 -4.89 7.40 -34.47
CA GLN A 633 -3.95 8.15 -35.30
C GLN A 633 -2.57 8.22 -34.66
N LEU A 634 -2.49 8.48 -33.36
CA LEU A 634 -1.22 8.50 -32.62
C LEU A 634 -0.54 7.13 -32.64
N ARG A 635 -1.30 6.05 -32.42
CA ARG A 635 -0.79 4.68 -32.60
C ARG A 635 -0.24 4.46 -34.02
N ASP A 636 -1.03 4.81 -35.04
CA ASP A 636 -0.66 4.58 -36.44
C ASP A 636 0.55 5.44 -36.86
N GLN A 637 0.76 6.61 -36.26
CA GLN A 637 1.97 7.41 -36.43
C GLN A 637 3.21 6.73 -35.82
N ILE A 638 3.08 6.07 -34.67
CA ILE A 638 4.18 5.40 -33.98
C ILE A 638 4.56 4.09 -34.68
N PHE A 639 3.57 3.27 -35.05
CA PHE A 639 3.80 1.91 -35.56
C PHE A 639 3.64 1.78 -37.09
N GLY A 640 3.15 2.81 -37.78
CA GLY A 640 2.88 2.82 -39.22
C GLY A 640 1.69 1.96 -39.66
N ARG A 641 1.07 1.21 -38.73
CA ARG A 641 -0.07 0.31 -38.94
C ARG A 641 -0.80 0.07 -37.62
N ALA A 642 -1.94 -0.63 -37.70
CA ALA A 642 -2.57 -1.19 -36.51
C ALA A 642 -1.59 -2.12 -35.78
N SER A 643 -1.40 -1.84 -34.50
CA SER A 643 -0.54 -2.59 -33.59
C SER A 643 -1.28 -2.84 -32.28
N GLU A 644 -1.01 -3.99 -31.66
CA GLU A 644 -1.44 -4.34 -30.30
C GLU A 644 -0.34 -4.05 -29.27
N GLU A 645 0.80 -3.51 -29.70
CA GLU A 645 1.87 -3.11 -28.78
C GLU A 645 1.49 -1.85 -27.98
N TYR A 646 1.92 -1.82 -26.71
CA TYR A 646 1.75 -0.66 -25.83
C TYR A 646 2.55 0.54 -26.34
N PHE A 647 1.98 1.73 -26.23
CA PHE A 647 2.66 2.99 -26.51
C PHE A 647 2.29 4.06 -25.49
N TRP A 648 3.15 5.07 -25.39
CA TRP A 648 3.01 6.17 -24.45
C TRP A 648 2.45 7.40 -25.16
N VAL A 649 1.49 8.06 -24.51
CA VAL A 649 0.87 9.27 -25.04
C VAL A 649 0.43 10.17 -23.89
N THR A 650 0.63 11.47 -24.05
CA THR A 650 0.18 12.49 -23.11
C THR A 650 -1.24 12.95 -23.45
N THR A 651 -1.98 13.42 -22.44
CA THR A 651 -3.32 14.00 -22.67
C THR A 651 -3.26 15.23 -23.59
N ASN A 652 -2.14 15.95 -23.60
CA ASN A 652 -1.94 17.07 -24.51
C ASN A 652 -1.75 16.64 -25.98
N GLU A 653 -1.01 15.56 -26.25
CA GLU A 653 -0.87 15.01 -27.61
C GLU A 653 -2.21 14.48 -28.15
N ILE A 654 -2.99 13.80 -27.29
CA ILE A 654 -4.35 13.36 -27.65
C ILE A 654 -5.19 14.57 -28.03
N PHE A 655 -5.19 15.62 -27.21
CA PHE A 655 -5.95 16.83 -27.49
C PHE A 655 -5.54 17.52 -28.79
N GLN A 656 -4.24 17.65 -29.04
CA GLN A 656 -3.71 18.32 -30.24
C GLN A 656 -4.03 17.53 -31.52
N THR A 657 -4.21 16.21 -31.41
CA THR A 657 -4.53 15.33 -32.54
C THR A 657 -6.03 15.18 -32.73
N SER A 658 -6.83 15.43 -31.69
CA SER A 658 -8.28 15.31 -31.73
C SER A 658 -8.95 16.54 -32.33
N ASP A 659 -10.02 16.32 -33.10
CA ASP A 659 -10.89 17.38 -33.63
C ASP A 659 -11.91 17.81 -32.56
N LEU A 660 -11.40 18.41 -31.47
CA LEU A 660 -12.20 18.88 -30.35
C LEU A 660 -12.32 20.41 -30.38
N GLU A 661 -13.55 20.91 -30.33
CA GLU A 661 -13.84 22.34 -30.40
C GLU A 661 -13.44 23.09 -29.11
N GLY A 662 -13.43 24.43 -29.19
CA GLY A 662 -13.04 25.32 -28.07
C GLY A 662 -13.89 25.17 -26.79
N GLU A 663 -15.08 24.58 -26.88
CA GLU A 663 -15.97 24.30 -25.74
C GLU A 663 -15.59 23.02 -24.97
N PHE A 664 -14.70 22.18 -25.51
CA PHE A 664 -14.30 20.91 -24.89
C PHE A 664 -13.71 21.13 -23.49
N ALA A 665 -12.75 22.06 -23.35
CA ALA A 665 -12.24 22.53 -22.07
C ALA A 665 -11.43 23.82 -22.26
N SER A 666 -11.81 24.88 -21.54
CA SER A 666 -11.08 26.16 -21.55
C SER A 666 -9.77 26.12 -20.75
N GLU A 667 -9.59 25.13 -19.87
CA GLU A 667 -8.43 25.01 -18.96
C GLU A 667 -7.71 23.66 -19.09
N ILE A 668 -6.39 23.66 -18.93
CA ILE A 668 -5.52 22.48 -19.07
C ILE A 668 -5.87 21.37 -18.07
N GLU A 669 -6.13 21.69 -16.80
CA GLU A 669 -6.50 20.69 -15.78
C GLU A 669 -7.87 20.03 -16.06
N GLN A 670 -8.83 20.82 -16.55
CA GLN A 670 -10.15 20.33 -16.96
C GLN A 670 -10.02 19.42 -18.19
N ARG A 671 -9.16 19.80 -19.13
CA ARG A 671 -8.84 19.00 -20.32
C ARG A 671 -8.23 17.65 -19.95
N ASP A 672 -7.21 17.64 -19.08
CA ASP A 672 -6.57 16.40 -18.61
C ASP A 672 -7.58 15.44 -17.97
N THR A 673 -8.43 15.99 -17.09
CA THR A 673 -9.50 15.23 -16.42
C THR A 673 -10.51 14.68 -17.44
N LYS A 674 -11.04 15.52 -18.35
CA LYS A 674 -12.00 15.08 -19.38
C LYS A 674 -11.43 14.00 -20.28
N ILE A 675 -10.19 14.13 -20.73
CA ILE A 675 -9.54 13.13 -21.58
C ILE A 675 -9.37 11.81 -20.80
N LYS A 676 -8.96 11.85 -19.53
CA LYS A 676 -8.86 10.63 -18.70
C LYS A 676 -10.21 9.94 -18.49
N VAL A 677 -11.29 10.71 -18.34
CA VAL A 677 -12.67 10.18 -18.27
C VAL A 677 -13.07 9.56 -19.60
N ALA A 678 -12.78 10.21 -20.73
CA ALA A 678 -13.06 9.67 -22.06
C ALA A 678 -12.30 8.37 -22.34
N LEU A 679 -11.00 8.35 -22.06
CA LEU A 679 -10.17 7.15 -22.15
C LEU A 679 -10.73 6.01 -21.27
N HIS A 680 -11.27 6.33 -20.10
CA HIS A 680 -11.92 5.34 -19.25
C HIS A 680 -13.22 4.78 -19.84
N TYR A 681 -14.02 5.60 -20.53
CA TYR A 681 -15.19 5.10 -21.25
C TYR A 681 -14.77 4.18 -22.40
N LEU A 682 -13.76 4.57 -23.19
CA LEU A 682 -13.21 3.74 -24.25
C LEU A 682 -12.67 2.41 -23.71
N GLU A 683 -12.01 2.43 -22.55
CA GLU A 683 -11.53 1.23 -21.85
C GLU A 683 -12.68 0.35 -21.38
N SER A 684 -13.73 0.94 -20.78
CA SER A 684 -14.94 0.21 -20.36
C SER A 684 -15.70 -0.42 -21.52
N PHE A 685 -15.63 0.16 -22.72
CA PHE A 685 -16.19 -0.40 -23.95
C PHE A 685 -15.29 -1.46 -24.61
N GLY A 686 -14.11 -1.73 -24.06
CA GLY A 686 -13.14 -2.67 -24.62
C GLY A 686 -12.45 -2.17 -25.90
N LEU A 687 -12.47 -0.86 -26.14
CA LEU A 687 -11.88 -0.25 -27.35
C LEU A 687 -10.38 0.07 -27.17
N ILE A 688 -9.94 0.29 -25.93
CA ILE A 688 -8.54 0.50 -25.57
C ILE A 688 -8.22 -0.25 -24.26
N GLU A 689 -6.94 -0.49 -23.99
CA GLU A 689 -6.46 -0.94 -22.68
C GLU A 689 -5.41 0.06 -22.17
N ARG A 690 -5.48 0.40 -20.88
CA ARG A 690 -4.47 1.25 -20.22
C ARG A 690 -3.75 0.43 -19.17
N GLU A 691 -2.43 0.51 -19.17
CA GLU A 691 -1.57 -0.13 -18.18
C GLU A 691 -0.86 0.90 -17.29
N GLU A 692 0.46 0.77 -17.09
CA GLU A 692 1.25 1.62 -16.22
C GLU A 692 1.35 3.05 -16.79
N ASN A 693 1.61 4.02 -15.91
CA ASN A 693 1.90 5.41 -16.24
C ASN A 693 3.42 5.66 -16.08
N GLN A 694 4.08 6.20 -17.09
CA GLN A 694 5.44 6.72 -16.95
C GLN A 694 5.41 8.17 -16.46
N SER A 695 5.98 8.40 -15.27
CA SER A 695 6.16 9.72 -14.68
C SER A 695 7.63 10.12 -14.74
N SER A 696 8.16 10.38 -15.92
CA SER A 696 9.53 10.90 -16.08
C SER A 696 9.53 12.42 -15.95
N PHE A 697 10.06 12.93 -14.84
CA PHE A 697 10.44 14.35 -14.74
C PHE A 697 11.77 14.55 -15.49
N ILE A 698 11.74 15.28 -16.60
CA ILE A 698 12.94 15.73 -17.29
C ILE A 698 13.14 17.20 -16.91
N GLU A 699 14.11 17.47 -16.04
CA GLU A 699 14.51 18.83 -15.70
C GLU A 699 15.47 19.34 -16.79
N PHE A 700 14.99 20.26 -17.62
CA PHE A 700 15.85 20.97 -18.56
C PHE A 700 16.48 22.17 -17.86
N LYS A 701 17.81 22.20 -17.80
CA LYS A 701 18.54 23.42 -17.48
C LYS A 701 18.83 24.16 -18.77
N LEU A 702 18.28 25.36 -18.90
CA LEU A 702 18.65 26.29 -19.97
C LEU A 702 20.16 26.56 -19.85
N VAL A 703 20.93 26.09 -20.83
CA VAL A 703 22.38 26.32 -20.90
C VAL A 703 22.69 27.78 -21.27
N HIS A 704 21.70 28.49 -21.84
CA HIS A 704 21.81 29.90 -22.19
C HIS A 704 20.69 30.72 -21.54
N PRO A 705 21.00 31.92 -21.00
CA PRO A 705 19.96 32.85 -20.58
C PRO A 705 19.09 33.25 -21.78
N LEU A 706 17.80 33.47 -21.53
CA LEU A 706 16.87 33.99 -22.54
C LEU A 706 17.43 35.30 -23.13
N PRO A 707 17.29 35.54 -24.45
CA PRO A 707 17.64 36.83 -25.03
C PRO A 707 16.83 37.91 -24.29
N GLN A 708 17.51 38.95 -23.83
CA GLN A 708 16.82 40.15 -23.36
C GLN A 708 16.30 40.87 -24.60
N ASP A 709 14.98 40.86 -24.77
CA ASP A 709 14.26 41.84 -25.59
C ASP A 709 13.80 43.02 -24.72
#